data_AF-A0A3M1TSA4-F1
#
_entry.id   AF-A0A3M1TSA4-F1
#
_cell.length_a   1.000
_cell.length_b   1.000
_cell.length_c   1.000
_cell.angle_alpha   90.00
_cell.angle_beta   90.00
_cell.angle_gamma   90.00
#
_symmetry.space_group_name_H-M   'P 1'
#
loop_
_entity.id
_entity.type
_entity.pdbx_description
1 polymer ?
#
loop_
_entity_poly.entity_id
_entity_poly.type
_entity_poly.pdbx_seq_one_letter_code
_entity_poly.pdbx_strand_id
1 'polypeptide(L)'
;MRRVRQTWLLLGLTIVGLFGLGTAACGGRKGGDGGGGGGGGTSGVIGDACQSGDDCAEGLACHAGLPGGYCIAQCWDGCPDGSTCTRFAGQDWCLRTCADDSECREGYVCRSGTCQPPCASDRDCPGGLSCQNGACVEGGIGAACASPSDCAPGLSCAPSLPGGYCTRSCVDEPCPTGTSCVTFGGSSYCFDGCLTNSDCRSGYVCSGGICDEACSSDAECGGGELCINSACVGSGVGQSCSLGSDCPGGLSCYKGGGDGYCTQSCTSGADCPTGSTCGNLQGNRMCVAACRADVDCGRGQRCTGGACVFPCTSDSQCPDGYCDTASGQCRGAISGGGNMKVIDLGTISPGGTYTIPVDAQTFAFTVEVVGSTGSMYLISSVRRPDGTELVSSYNPFEGPMRVSPGEGYGAVTVPNADDSRLAMTPGNWTFSYMSDYGRSARGLIFLKKSSNGRPVGGTIPLHVYLAPNAIPGVSAATAATNSHVQQAIARVRFYYRDQAGIDFSNIQYGDVSSTYTDIRSDSDYKQMFESYGQDDELSVFLVRSITIQGQSGVAGVAGGIPGPARSGGTRSSGVVIEVQNYARMTGDDMAHEMGHFQGLYHTTESDGRTQDRLSDTPECSDLYRCQQGWYQLMFPFLSGQQDTLSPASVAVVQGNATSD
;
A
#
# COMPACT_ATOMS: atom_id res chain seq x y z
N MET A 1 -14.62 -28.60 27.33
CA MET A 1 -14.62 -28.84 25.87
C MET A 1 -16.01 -28.89 25.22
N ARG A 2 -16.97 -29.75 25.61
CA ARG A 2 -18.30 -29.81 24.93
C ARG A 2 -19.09 -28.49 24.88
N ARG A 3 -19.11 -27.68 25.96
CA ARG A 3 -19.76 -26.35 25.97
C ARG A 3 -19.01 -25.33 25.09
N VAL A 4 -17.68 -25.34 25.15
CA VAL A 4 -16.80 -24.52 24.29
C VAL A 4 -17.07 -24.85 22.81
N ARG A 5 -17.13 -26.12 22.41
CA ARG A 5 -17.50 -26.53 21.04
C ARG A 5 -18.85 -25.97 20.57
N GLN A 6 -19.85 -25.87 21.44
CA GLN A 6 -21.15 -25.31 21.09
C GLN A 6 -21.08 -23.79 20.87
N THR A 7 -20.27 -23.08 21.67
CA THR A 7 -20.00 -21.64 21.48
C THR A 7 -19.21 -21.39 20.20
N TRP A 8 -18.21 -22.22 19.89
CA TRP A 8 -17.40 -22.14 18.66
C TRP A 8 -18.20 -22.42 17.38
N LEU A 9 -19.08 -23.45 17.39
CA LEU A 9 -20.00 -23.71 16.27
C LEU A 9 -21.02 -22.59 16.05
N LEU A 10 -21.27 -21.74 17.06
CA LEU A 10 -22.22 -20.63 17.01
C LEU A 10 -21.55 -19.26 16.73
N LEU A 11 -20.21 -19.12 16.86
CA LEU A 11 -19.50 -17.83 16.88
C LEU A 11 -18.19 -17.73 16.04
N GLY A 12 -17.86 -18.65 15.14
CA GLY A 12 -16.75 -18.45 14.15
C GLY A 12 -15.91 -19.72 13.89
N LEU A 13 -15.30 -19.95 12.73
CA LEU A 13 -14.81 -19.05 11.70
C LEU A 13 -15.68 -19.08 10.44
N THR A 14 -16.11 -17.92 9.95
CA THR A 14 -16.52 -17.81 8.55
C THR A 14 -15.25 -17.54 7.76
N ILE A 15 -14.70 -18.64 7.23
CA ILE A 15 -14.02 -18.72 5.96
C ILE A 15 -14.32 -17.48 5.10
N VAL A 16 -13.30 -16.70 4.73
CA VAL A 16 -13.40 -15.60 3.76
C VAL A 16 -14.21 -16.14 2.57
N GLY A 17 -15.35 -15.55 2.27
CA GLY A 17 -16.24 -16.06 1.22
C GLY A 17 -16.43 -14.97 0.18
N LEU A 18 -15.73 -15.07 -0.95
CA LEU A 18 -16.09 -14.36 -2.17
C LEU A 18 -17.45 -14.89 -2.67
N PHE A 19 -18.54 -14.33 -2.17
CA PHE A 19 -19.86 -14.57 -2.75
C PHE A 19 -20.02 -13.74 -4.02
N GLY A 20 -19.84 -14.40 -5.16
CA GLY A 20 -20.17 -13.88 -6.48
C GLY A 20 -21.63 -13.46 -6.58
N LEU A 21 -21.85 -12.35 -7.28
CA LEU A 21 -23.14 -11.77 -7.64
C LEU A 21 -24.09 -12.83 -8.22
N GLY A 22 -25.06 -13.26 -7.40
CA GLY A 22 -26.20 -14.05 -7.84
C GLY A 22 -27.21 -13.15 -8.56
N THR A 23 -27.33 -13.33 -9.87
CA THR A 23 -28.42 -12.79 -10.67
C THR A 23 -29.75 -13.29 -10.12
N ALA A 24 -30.64 -12.34 -9.78
CA ALA A 24 -31.99 -12.63 -9.36
C ALA A 24 -32.79 -13.21 -10.54
N ALA A 25 -32.98 -14.54 -10.52
CA ALA A 25 -33.97 -15.21 -11.35
C ALA A 25 -35.37 -14.83 -10.85
N CYS A 26 -35.95 -13.79 -11.45
CA CYS A 26 -37.34 -13.41 -11.21
C CYS A 26 -38.26 -14.25 -12.13
N GLY A 27 -39.20 -14.96 -11.51
CA GLY A 27 -40.11 -15.90 -12.15
C GLY A 27 -40.99 -15.29 -13.24
N GLY A 28 -41.21 -16.07 -14.29
CA GLY A 28 -42.02 -15.69 -15.43
C GLY A 28 -43.51 -15.49 -15.12
N ARG A 29 -44.08 -14.43 -15.69
CA ARG A 29 -45.49 -14.36 -16.09
C ARG A 29 -45.57 -13.82 -17.51
N LYS A 30 -46.32 -14.54 -18.35
CA LYS A 30 -46.61 -14.26 -19.76
C LYS A 30 -47.40 -12.97 -19.96
N GLY A 31 -47.12 -12.26 -21.05
CA GLY A 31 -48.10 -11.40 -21.71
C GLY A 31 -47.52 -10.39 -22.71
N GLY A 32 -47.77 -10.59 -24.00
CA GLY A 32 -48.02 -9.49 -24.96
C GLY A 32 -46.91 -9.13 -25.95
N ASP A 33 -47.23 -9.28 -27.24
CA ASP A 33 -46.48 -8.89 -28.44
C ASP A 33 -46.05 -7.41 -28.52
N GLY A 34 -44.95 -7.19 -29.24
CA GLY A 34 -44.57 -5.88 -29.81
C GLY A 34 -43.15 -5.92 -30.37
N GLY A 35 -43.01 -6.21 -31.68
CA GLY A 35 -41.72 -6.41 -32.34
C GLY A 35 -40.90 -5.14 -32.60
N GLY A 36 -39.62 -5.34 -32.93
CA GLY A 36 -38.79 -4.32 -33.58
C GLY A 36 -37.29 -4.51 -33.36
N GLY A 37 -36.58 -4.96 -34.41
CA GLY A 37 -35.20 -4.57 -34.70
C GLY A 37 -34.08 -5.33 -34.00
N GLY A 38 -33.46 -6.28 -34.71
CA GLY A 38 -32.10 -6.71 -34.40
C GLY A 38 -31.09 -5.64 -34.83
N GLY A 39 -30.12 -5.36 -33.96
CA GLY A 39 -28.91 -4.60 -34.24
C GLY A 39 -27.80 -5.10 -33.32
N GLY A 40 -26.73 -5.66 -33.89
CA GLY A 40 -25.55 -6.07 -33.12
C GLY A 40 -24.90 -4.85 -32.48
N GLY A 41 -24.78 -4.87 -31.15
CA GLY A 41 -24.16 -3.78 -30.40
C GLY A 41 -22.67 -3.71 -30.68
N THR A 42 -22.24 -2.69 -31.41
CA THR A 42 -20.87 -2.19 -31.35
C THR A 42 -20.73 -1.46 -30.02
N SER A 43 -19.88 -1.95 -29.10
CA SER A 43 -19.56 -1.23 -27.87
C SER A 43 -18.94 0.15 -28.19
N GLY A 44 -19.25 1.19 -27.41
CA GLY A 44 -18.85 2.57 -27.69
C GLY A 44 -17.34 2.77 -27.75
N VAL A 45 -16.88 3.63 -28.66
CA VAL A 45 -15.47 4.00 -28.83
C VAL A 45 -15.14 5.31 -28.09
N ILE A 46 -13.87 5.70 -28.06
CA ILE A 46 -13.45 6.97 -27.44
C ILE A 46 -14.25 8.14 -28.02
N GLY A 47 -14.83 8.95 -27.14
CA GLY A 47 -15.71 10.05 -27.53
C GLY A 47 -17.20 9.77 -27.37
N ASP A 48 -17.60 8.50 -27.33
CA ASP A 48 -19.01 8.15 -27.26
C ASP A 48 -19.59 8.38 -25.86
N ALA A 49 -20.91 8.62 -25.83
CA ALA A 49 -21.65 8.76 -24.59
C ALA A 49 -21.76 7.41 -23.87
N CYS A 50 -21.73 7.44 -22.54
CA CYS A 50 -21.84 6.23 -21.71
C CYS A 50 -22.53 6.53 -20.39
N GLN A 51 -23.18 5.54 -19.80
CA GLN A 51 -23.76 5.61 -18.45
C GLN A 51 -23.03 4.66 -17.49
N SER A 52 -22.41 3.60 -18.02
CA SER A 52 -21.68 2.57 -17.29
C SER A 52 -20.54 2.00 -18.14
N GLY A 53 -19.66 1.21 -17.54
CA GLY A 53 -18.53 0.60 -18.24
C GLY A 53 -18.95 -0.32 -19.40
N ASP A 54 -20.14 -0.93 -19.30
CA ASP A 54 -20.67 -1.85 -20.32
C ASP A 54 -21.05 -1.16 -21.64
N ASP A 55 -21.18 0.17 -21.63
CA ASP A 55 -21.46 0.98 -22.82
C ASP A 55 -20.20 1.19 -23.67
N CYS A 56 -19.02 0.92 -23.13
CA CYS A 56 -17.73 1.18 -23.77
C CYS A 56 -17.05 -0.12 -24.22
N ALA A 57 -16.21 -0.01 -25.26
CA ALA A 57 -15.43 -1.14 -25.77
C ALA A 57 -14.44 -1.67 -24.74
N GLU A 58 -14.04 -2.94 -24.91
CA GLU A 58 -13.01 -3.56 -24.07
C GLU A 58 -11.75 -2.67 -24.03
N GLY A 59 -11.27 -2.38 -22.82
CA GLY A 59 -10.14 -1.48 -22.58
C GLY A 59 -10.50 0.00 -22.38
N LEU A 60 -11.78 0.38 -22.50
CA LEU A 60 -12.27 1.72 -22.21
C LEU A 60 -13.07 1.77 -20.91
N ALA A 61 -12.98 2.89 -20.21
CA ALA A 61 -13.78 3.18 -19.02
C ALA A 61 -14.84 4.24 -19.32
N CYS A 62 -16.00 4.15 -18.67
CA CYS A 62 -16.99 5.22 -18.73
C CYS A 62 -16.68 6.31 -17.69
N HIS A 63 -16.31 7.50 -18.14
CA HIS A 63 -16.17 8.64 -17.26
C HIS A 63 -17.49 9.40 -17.14
N ALA A 64 -18.34 8.95 -16.21
CA ALA A 64 -19.67 9.50 -15.97
C ALA A 64 -19.69 10.96 -15.45
N GLY A 65 -18.53 11.50 -15.04
CA GLY A 65 -18.37 12.88 -14.58
C GLY A 65 -18.31 13.93 -15.70
N LEU A 66 -18.19 13.48 -16.96
CA LEU A 66 -18.18 14.36 -18.12
C LEU A 66 -19.60 14.50 -18.71
N PRO A 67 -19.93 15.60 -19.42
CA PRO A 67 -21.29 15.86 -19.92
C PRO A 67 -21.85 14.67 -20.71
N GLY A 68 -22.89 13.99 -20.19
CA GLY A 68 -23.48 12.81 -20.85
C GLY A 68 -22.64 11.52 -20.83
N GLY A 69 -21.58 11.49 -19.99
CA GLY A 69 -20.61 10.41 -19.86
C GLY A 69 -19.73 10.22 -21.09
N TYR A 70 -18.48 9.80 -20.93
CA TYR A 70 -17.53 9.74 -22.04
C TYR A 70 -16.70 8.46 -21.95
N CYS A 71 -16.73 7.62 -22.98
CA CYS A 71 -15.83 6.47 -23.10
C CYS A 71 -14.40 6.98 -23.29
N ILE A 72 -13.52 6.63 -22.35
CA ILE A 72 -12.17 7.19 -22.21
C ILE A 72 -11.15 6.10 -21.91
N ALA A 73 -9.87 6.37 -22.19
CA ALA A 73 -8.75 5.54 -21.78
C ALA A 73 -7.59 6.40 -21.26
N GLN A 74 -6.77 5.82 -20.39
CA GLN A 74 -5.50 6.42 -19.97
C GLN A 74 -4.43 6.17 -21.05
N CYS A 75 -3.49 7.11 -21.19
CA CYS A 75 -2.52 7.08 -22.29
C CYS A 75 -1.36 6.06 -22.14
N TRP A 76 -1.28 5.30 -21.04
CA TRP A 76 -0.07 4.53 -20.70
C TRP A 76 0.27 3.42 -21.70
N ASP A 77 -0.73 2.89 -22.40
CA ASP A 77 -0.58 1.86 -23.45
C ASP A 77 -0.78 2.42 -24.87
N GLY A 78 -0.71 3.75 -25.03
CA GLY A 78 -1.04 4.45 -26.29
C GLY A 78 -2.55 4.67 -26.45
N CYS A 79 -2.92 5.53 -27.41
CA CYS A 79 -4.33 5.87 -27.66
C CYS A 79 -4.90 5.10 -28.86
N PRO A 80 -6.14 4.57 -28.76
CA PRO A 80 -6.86 3.99 -29.89
C PRO A 80 -7.00 4.95 -31.07
N ASP A 81 -7.18 4.40 -32.27
CA ASP A 81 -7.34 5.16 -33.52
C ASP A 81 -8.46 6.21 -33.42
N GLY A 82 -8.19 7.41 -33.94
CA GLY A 82 -9.12 8.55 -33.86
C GLY A 82 -9.11 9.29 -32.51
N SER A 83 -8.14 8.98 -31.64
CA SER A 83 -7.91 9.71 -30.40
C SER A 83 -6.43 10.06 -30.23
N THR A 84 -6.17 11.12 -29.47
CA THR A 84 -4.80 11.52 -29.11
C THR A 84 -4.71 11.79 -27.62
N CYS A 85 -3.53 11.51 -27.07
CA CYS A 85 -3.29 11.72 -25.66
C CYS A 85 -3.27 13.23 -25.36
N THR A 86 -4.23 13.66 -24.55
CA THR A 86 -4.43 15.08 -24.22
C THR A 86 -4.53 15.24 -22.72
N ARG A 87 -3.77 16.20 -22.20
CA ARG A 87 -3.84 16.57 -20.80
C ARG A 87 -5.14 17.30 -20.52
N PHE A 88 -5.98 16.71 -19.69
CA PHE A 88 -7.28 17.25 -19.31
C PHE A 88 -7.53 16.99 -17.82
N ALA A 89 -7.98 18.02 -17.09
CA ALA A 89 -8.20 17.98 -15.63
C ALA A 89 -6.98 17.49 -14.80
N GLY A 90 -5.76 17.74 -15.28
CA GLY A 90 -4.52 17.36 -14.59
C GLY A 90 -4.07 15.91 -14.80
N GLN A 91 -4.76 15.15 -15.66
CA GLN A 91 -4.39 13.80 -16.07
C GLN A 91 -4.34 13.69 -17.60
N ASP A 92 -3.63 12.69 -18.11
CA ASP A 92 -3.48 12.47 -19.55
C ASP A 92 -4.48 11.42 -20.02
N TRP A 93 -5.41 11.85 -20.87
CA TRP A 93 -6.52 11.03 -21.36
C TRP A 93 -6.51 10.94 -22.88
N CYS A 94 -6.92 9.79 -23.41
CA CYS A 94 -7.18 9.66 -24.84
C CYS A 94 -8.52 10.33 -25.18
N LEU A 95 -8.47 11.49 -25.84
CA LEU A 95 -9.63 12.25 -26.29
C LEU A 95 -9.78 12.15 -27.81
N ARG A 96 -11.03 12.18 -28.30
CA ARG A 96 -11.33 12.09 -29.73
C ARG A 96 -10.73 13.29 -30.44
N THR A 97 -10.05 13.05 -31.56
CA THR A 97 -9.49 14.12 -32.39
C THR A 97 -10.58 14.87 -33.15
N CYS A 98 -10.38 16.15 -33.42
CA CYS A 98 -11.30 16.99 -34.20
C CYS A 98 -10.55 18.06 -35.00
N ALA A 99 -11.16 18.52 -36.08
CA ALA A 99 -10.75 19.72 -36.81
C ALA A 99 -11.55 20.98 -36.40
N ASP A 100 -12.84 20.81 -36.10
CA ASP A 100 -13.73 21.88 -35.64
C ASP A 100 -14.86 21.35 -34.73
N ASP A 101 -15.63 22.27 -34.13
CA ASP A 101 -16.68 21.95 -33.16
C ASP A 101 -17.77 21.00 -33.70
N SER A 102 -17.98 20.96 -35.01
CA SER A 102 -19.02 20.11 -35.61
C SER A 102 -18.66 18.62 -35.58
N GLU A 103 -17.38 18.30 -35.40
CA GLU A 103 -16.88 16.94 -35.25
C GLU A 103 -16.99 16.43 -33.80
N CYS A 104 -17.36 17.31 -32.86
CA CYS A 104 -17.56 17.00 -31.46
C CYS A 104 -19.03 16.79 -31.13
N ARG A 105 -19.31 15.91 -30.17
CA ARG A 105 -20.68 15.68 -29.71
C ARG A 105 -21.19 16.88 -28.91
N GLU A 106 -22.52 17.01 -28.85
CA GLU A 106 -23.17 18.07 -28.08
C GLU A 106 -22.64 18.10 -26.63
N GLY A 107 -22.24 19.30 -26.19
CA GLY A 107 -21.55 19.52 -24.91
C GLY A 107 -20.02 19.47 -24.97
N TYR A 108 -19.43 19.35 -26.17
CA TYR A 108 -17.98 19.36 -26.41
C TYR A 108 -17.64 20.33 -27.54
N VAL A 109 -16.44 20.91 -27.47
CA VAL A 109 -15.88 21.84 -28.45
C VAL A 109 -14.48 21.39 -28.85
N CYS A 110 -14.10 21.71 -30.07
CA CYS A 110 -12.79 21.33 -30.60
C CYS A 110 -11.71 22.29 -30.09
N ARG A 111 -10.81 21.77 -29.26
CA ARG A 111 -9.69 22.52 -28.67
C ARG A 111 -8.39 21.76 -28.85
N SER A 112 -7.39 22.44 -29.40
CA SER A 112 -6.06 21.86 -29.66
C SER A 112 -6.13 20.52 -30.40
N GLY A 113 -7.06 20.40 -31.35
CA GLY A 113 -7.26 19.19 -32.15
C GLY A 113 -7.99 18.04 -31.44
N THR A 114 -8.63 18.28 -30.29
CA THR A 114 -9.41 17.28 -29.54
C THR A 114 -10.75 17.80 -29.04
N CYS A 115 -11.75 16.91 -28.97
CA CYS A 115 -13.06 17.22 -28.42
C CYS A 115 -12.98 17.27 -26.89
N GLN A 116 -13.11 18.48 -26.34
CA GLN A 116 -13.02 18.76 -24.92
C GLN A 116 -14.34 19.35 -24.40
N PRO A 117 -14.71 19.12 -23.13
CA PRO A 117 -15.87 19.76 -22.53
C PRO A 117 -15.63 21.28 -22.37
N PRO A 118 -16.68 22.10 -22.15
CA PRO A 118 -16.55 23.53 -21.86
C PRO A 118 -15.67 23.79 -20.63
N CYS A 119 -15.02 24.96 -20.58
CA CYS A 119 -14.18 25.32 -19.44
C CYS A 119 -15.04 25.47 -18.18
N ALA A 120 -14.57 24.95 -17.05
CA ALA A 120 -15.19 25.15 -15.75
C ALA A 120 -14.42 26.18 -14.91
N SER A 121 -13.16 26.44 -15.28
CA SER A 121 -12.23 27.34 -14.58
C SER A 121 -11.15 27.84 -15.52
N ASP A 122 -10.42 28.89 -15.12
CA ASP A 122 -9.33 29.49 -15.90
C ASP A 122 -8.23 28.48 -16.30
N ARG A 123 -8.01 27.44 -15.49
CA ARG A 123 -7.14 26.27 -15.79
C ARG A 123 -7.42 25.64 -17.15
N ASP A 124 -8.69 25.63 -17.54
CA ASP A 124 -9.15 24.91 -18.72
C ASP A 124 -8.98 25.77 -20.00
N CYS A 125 -8.31 26.93 -19.86
CA CYS A 125 -8.01 27.91 -20.90
C CYS A 125 -6.49 28.10 -21.11
N PRO A 126 -6.01 28.27 -22.35
CA PRO A 126 -4.63 28.65 -22.65
C PRO A 126 -4.20 29.96 -21.98
N GLY A 127 -2.88 30.15 -21.80
CA GLY A 127 -2.30 31.32 -21.15
C GLY A 127 -2.79 32.66 -21.73
N GLY A 128 -3.05 33.62 -20.83
CA GLY A 128 -3.64 34.93 -21.17
C GLY A 128 -5.16 34.95 -21.40
N LEU A 129 -5.85 33.81 -21.28
CA LEU A 129 -7.31 33.70 -21.35
C LEU A 129 -7.94 33.36 -19.98
N SER A 130 -9.20 33.74 -19.76
CA SER A 130 -9.99 33.42 -18.56
C SER A 130 -11.28 32.72 -18.95
N CYS A 131 -11.71 31.74 -18.15
CA CYS A 131 -12.96 31.02 -18.38
C CYS A 131 -14.16 31.87 -17.94
N GLN A 132 -14.93 32.34 -18.91
CA GLN A 132 -16.18 33.06 -18.71
C GLN A 132 -17.32 32.35 -19.44
N ASN A 133 -18.36 31.95 -18.69
CA ASN A 133 -19.56 31.29 -19.23
C ASN A 133 -19.27 30.05 -20.09
N GLY A 134 -18.25 29.26 -19.72
CA GLY A 134 -17.85 28.06 -20.48
C GLY A 134 -16.94 28.32 -21.68
N ALA A 135 -16.61 29.58 -21.96
CA ALA A 135 -15.72 30.02 -23.03
C ALA A 135 -14.46 30.70 -22.49
N CYS A 136 -13.32 30.50 -23.16
CA CYS A 136 -12.07 31.19 -22.83
C CYS A 136 -12.05 32.56 -23.50
N VAL A 137 -11.95 33.64 -22.72
CA VAL A 137 -11.96 35.03 -23.20
C VAL A 137 -10.67 35.76 -22.84
N GLU A 138 -10.32 36.81 -23.59
CA GLU A 138 -9.07 37.58 -23.40
C GLU A 138 -9.02 38.36 -22.09
N GLY A 139 -7.79 38.67 -21.62
CA GLY A 139 -7.54 39.49 -20.44
C GLY A 139 -7.30 38.72 -19.14
N GLY A 140 -7.01 37.42 -19.21
CA GLY A 140 -6.68 36.59 -18.05
C GLY A 140 -5.34 36.94 -17.38
N ILE A 141 -5.00 36.24 -16.29
CA ILE A 141 -3.67 36.38 -15.66
C ILE A 141 -2.60 36.04 -16.70
N GLY A 142 -1.57 36.89 -16.85
CA GLY A 142 -0.57 36.75 -17.92
C GLY A 142 -0.78 37.65 -19.14
N ALA A 143 -2.00 38.15 -19.35
CA ALA A 143 -2.31 39.01 -20.49
C ALA A 143 -1.55 40.35 -20.44
N ALA A 144 -1.22 40.87 -21.62
CA ALA A 144 -0.64 42.20 -21.77
C ALA A 144 -1.66 43.27 -21.37
N CYS A 145 -1.21 44.33 -20.70
CA CYS A 145 -2.10 45.41 -20.28
C CYS A 145 -1.38 46.75 -20.21
N ALA A 146 -2.09 47.84 -20.51
CA ALA A 146 -1.61 49.20 -20.25
C ALA A 146 -2.31 49.81 -19.03
N SER A 147 -3.51 49.32 -18.71
CA SER A 147 -4.36 49.81 -17.65
C SER A 147 -5.25 48.69 -17.09
N PRO A 148 -5.87 48.87 -15.90
CA PRO A 148 -6.72 47.85 -15.31
C PRO A 148 -7.93 47.44 -16.17
N SER A 149 -8.39 48.27 -17.11
CA SER A 149 -9.52 47.94 -17.99
C SER A 149 -9.18 46.91 -19.07
N ASP A 150 -7.90 46.62 -19.28
CA ASP A 150 -7.44 45.62 -20.25
C ASP A 150 -7.48 44.19 -19.65
N CYS A 151 -7.72 44.09 -18.34
CA CYS A 151 -7.75 42.83 -17.62
C CYS A 151 -9.19 42.38 -17.30
N ALA A 152 -9.37 41.07 -17.16
CA ALA A 152 -10.62 40.47 -16.74
C ALA A 152 -11.06 41.01 -15.36
N PRO A 153 -12.37 41.04 -15.06
CA PRO A 153 -12.89 41.57 -13.81
C PRO A 153 -12.20 40.94 -12.57
N GLY A 154 -11.74 41.78 -11.66
CA GLY A 154 -11.04 41.35 -10.44
C GLY A 154 -9.52 41.23 -10.58
N LEU A 155 -8.96 41.52 -11.76
CA LEU A 155 -7.52 41.63 -11.98
C LEU A 155 -7.07 43.09 -12.03
N SER A 156 -5.79 43.31 -11.77
CA SER A 156 -5.08 44.58 -11.87
C SER A 156 -3.98 44.49 -12.90
N CYS A 157 -3.66 45.61 -13.55
CA CYS A 157 -2.52 45.68 -14.45
C CYS A 157 -1.25 46.03 -13.68
N ALA A 158 -0.19 45.25 -13.86
CA ALA A 158 1.18 45.56 -13.45
C ALA A 158 1.97 46.12 -14.65
N PRO A 159 1.95 47.44 -14.91
CA PRO A 159 2.57 48.05 -16.09
C PRO A 159 4.10 48.07 -16.03
N SER A 160 4.69 47.80 -14.86
CA SER A 160 6.15 47.76 -14.66
C SER A 160 6.80 46.53 -15.27
N LEU A 161 6.02 45.49 -15.56
CA LEU A 161 6.52 44.26 -16.18
C LEU A 161 6.53 44.39 -17.72
N PRO A 162 7.37 43.63 -18.46
CA PRO A 162 7.49 43.75 -19.91
C PRO A 162 6.16 43.70 -20.66
N GLY A 163 5.72 44.81 -21.26
CA GLY A 163 4.43 44.90 -21.99
C GLY A 163 3.18 44.92 -21.08
N GLY A 164 3.37 45.07 -19.77
CA GLY A 164 2.36 45.08 -18.71
C GLY A 164 1.69 43.74 -18.48
N TYR A 165 1.30 43.43 -17.25
CA TYR A 165 0.87 42.07 -16.88
C TYR A 165 -0.40 42.08 -16.03
N CYS A 166 -1.47 41.45 -16.52
CA CYS A 166 -2.69 41.24 -15.74
C CYS A 166 -2.41 40.24 -14.60
N THR A 167 -2.63 40.66 -13.36
CA THR A 167 -2.39 39.85 -12.16
C THR A 167 -3.35 40.24 -11.03
N ARG A 168 -3.32 39.52 -9.91
CA ARG A 168 -3.97 39.92 -8.66
C ARG A 168 -3.09 39.58 -7.47
N SER A 169 -3.33 40.27 -6.35
CA SER A 169 -2.72 39.90 -5.07
C SER A 169 -3.21 38.50 -4.65
N CYS A 170 -2.30 37.69 -4.13
CA CYS A 170 -2.61 36.37 -3.59
C CYS A 170 -2.31 36.22 -2.10
N VAL A 171 -2.24 37.36 -1.40
CA VAL A 171 -2.04 37.38 0.06
C VAL A 171 -3.31 36.93 0.80
N ASP A 172 -4.48 37.39 0.34
CA ASP A 172 -5.77 37.13 0.99
C ASP A 172 -6.57 36.00 0.32
N GLU A 173 -6.36 35.79 -0.98
CA GLU A 173 -7.09 34.81 -1.80
C GLU A 173 -6.09 34.02 -2.67
N PRO A 174 -6.15 32.67 -2.70
CA PRO A 174 -5.24 31.87 -3.49
C PRO A 174 -5.38 32.18 -4.99
N CYS A 175 -4.30 32.03 -5.74
CA CYS A 175 -4.34 32.22 -7.20
C CYS A 175 -5.30 31.22 -7.88
N PRO A 176 -5.98 31.62 -8.98
CA PRO A 176 -6.80 30.71 -9.76
C PRO A 176 -6.01 29.49 -10.22
N THR A 177 -6.66 28.34 -10.33
CA THR A 177 -6.04 27.10 -10.78
C THR A 177 -5.37 27.29 -12.14
N GLY A 178 -4.12 26.84 -12.28
CA GLY A 178 -3.30 27.07 -13.48
C GLY A 178 -2.36 28.27 -13.38
N THR A 179 -2.47 29.06 -12.31
CA THR A 179 -1.56 30.17 -12.00
C THR A 179 -0.91 29.94 -10.64
N SER A 180 0.24 30.54 -10.41
CA SER A 180 1.02 30.35 -9.19
C SER A 180 1.18 31.66 -8.44
N CYS A 181 1.02 31.59 -7.12
CA CYS A 181 1.27 32.72 -6.23
C CYS A 181 2.77 32.85 -5.98
N VAL A 182 3.39 33.93 -6.47
CA VAL A 182 4.82 34.17 -6.32
C VAL A 182 5.04 35.38 -5.44
N THR A 183 5.98 35.25 -4.49
CA THR A 183 6.29 36.32 -3.52
C THR A 183 7.59 37.00 -3.89
N PHE A 184 7.54 38.30 -4.17
CA PHE A 184 8.70 39.12 -4.45
C PHE A 184 8.70 40.36 -3.54
N GLY A 185 9.82 40.65 -2.89
CA GLY A 185 9.98 41.87 -2.09
C GLY A 185 8.96 42.04 -0.94
N GLY A 186 8.36 40.94 -0.45
CA GLY A 186 7.34 40.97 0.60
C GLY A 186 5.90 41.19 0.12
N SER A 187 5.63 41.13 -1.19
CA SER A 187 4.29 41.15 -1.78
C SER A 187 4.09 39.92 -2.67
N SER A 188 2.86 39.40 -2.72
CA SER A 188 2.56 38.14 -3.43
C SER A 188 1.54 38.36 -4.54
N TYR A 189 1.87 37.96 -5.77
CA TYR A 189 1.05 38.14 -6.97
C TYR A 189 0.90 36.85 -7.78
N CYS A 190 -0.17 36.74 -8.55
CA CYS A 190 -0.41 35.58 -9.42
C CYS A 190 0.33 35.71 -10.75
N PHE A 191 1.11 34.69 -11.09
CA PHE A 191 1.78 34.52 -12.38
C PHE A 191 1.17 33.34 -13.14
N ASP A 192 1.19 33.44 -14.46
CA ASP A 192 0.62 32.46 -15.37
C ASP A 192 1.49 31.21 -15.34
N GLY A 193 0.86 30.04 -15.37
CA GLY A 193 1.57 28.76 -15.35
C GLY A 193 2.11 28.42 -16.73
N CYS A 194 3.19 27.65 -16.78
CA CYS A 194 3.78 27.22 -18.04
C CYS A 194 4.43 25.85 -17.93
N LEU A 195 4.59 25.19 -19.07
CA LEU A 195 5.39 23.97 -19.22
C LEU A 195 6.60 24.20 -20.14
N THR A 196 6.50 25.14 -21.07
CA THR A 196 7.49 25.46 -22.09
C THR A 196 7.50 26.96 -22.39
N ASN A 197 8.58 27.46 -23.00
CA ASN A 197 8.69 28.88 -23.38
C ASN A 197 7.61 29.33 -24.37
N SER A 198 7.02 28.42 -25.15
CA SER A 198 5.93 28.75 -26.07
C SER A 198 4.61 29.05 -25.36
N ASP A 199 4.47 28.64 -24.10
CA ASP A 199 3.28 28.95 -23.30
C ASP A 199 3.31 30.40 -22.81
N CYS A 200 4.50 31.02 -22.82
CA CYS A 200 4.71 32.38 -22.35
C CYS A 200 4.73 33.38 -23.51
N ARG A 201 4.11 34.54 -23.27
CA ARG A 201 4.14 35.64 -24.24
C ARG A 201 5.54 36.25 -24.35
N SER A 202 5.79 36.93 -25.46
CA SER A 202 7.08 37.61 -25.70
C SER A 202 7.46 38.54 -24.54
N GLY A 203 8.72 38.42 -24.10
CA GLY A 203 9.24 39.09 -22.89
C GLY A 203 9.27 38.20 -21.65
N TYR A 204 8.69 37.00 -21.73
CA TYR A 204 8.63 36.02 -20.65
C TYR A 204 9.13 34.66 -21.13
N VAL A 205 9.65 33.88 -20.19
CA VAL A 205 10.12 32.51 -20.40
C VAL A 205 9.54 31.61 -19.33
N CYS A 206 9.42 30.32 -19.63
CA CYS A 206 8.93 29.38 -18.66
C CYS A 206 10.04 28.99 -17.70
N SER A 207 9.98 29.47 -16.46
CA SER A 207 10.90 29.10 -15.39
C SER A 207 10.14 28.67 -14.15
N GLY A 208 10.53 27.55 -13.53
CA GLY A 208 9.87 27.07 -12.31
C GLY A 208 8.37 26.76 -12.44
N GLY A 209 7.87 26.54 -13.66
CA GLY A 209 6.44 26.32 -13.93
C GLY A 209 5.60 27.61 -14.00
N ILE A 210 6.24 28.78 -14.03
CA ILE A 210 5.62 30.09 -14.20
C ILE A 210 6.23 30.85 -15.38
N CYS A 211 5.43 31.69 -16.04
CA CYS A 211 5.93 32.63 -17.03
C CYS A 211 6.61 33.80 -16.32
N ASP A 212 7.93 33.72 -16.18
CA ASP A 212 8.75 34.72 -15.49
C ASP A 212 9.48 35.64 -16.48
N GLU A 213 10.01 36.76 -15.99
CA GLU A 213 10.77 37.72 -16.78
C GLU A 213 12.03 37.07 -17.38
N ALA A 214 12.27 37.35 -18.66
CA ALA A 214 13.46 36.87 -19.33
C ALA A 214 14.70 37.63 -18.84
N CYS A 215 15.75 36.91 -18.43
CA CYS A 215 17.02 37.51 -17.99
C CYS A 215 18.00 37.71 -19.15
N SER A 216 18.93 38.65 -19.01
CA SER A 216 20.06 38.83 -19.92
C SER A 216 21.44 38.64 -19.26
N SER A 217 21.47 38.59 -17.92
CA SER A 217 22.67 38.33 -17.14
C SER A 217 22.33 37.75 -15.75
N ASP A 218 23.27 37.03 -15.12
CA ASP A 218 23.08 36.41 -13.80
C ASP A 218 22.71 37.42 -12.71
N ALA A 219 23.11 38.69 -12.86
CA ALA A 219 22.82 39.75 -11.90
C ALA A 219 21.34 40.15 -11.86
N GLU A 220 20.57 39.80 -12.89
CA GLU A 220 19.12 39.98 -12.96
C GLU A 220 18.38 38.86 -12.23
N CYS A 221 19.07 37.78 -11.85
CA CYS A 221 18.52 36.64 -11.16
C CYS A 221 18.72 36.73 -9.64
N GLY A 222 17.62 36.53 -8.89
CA GLY A 222 17.63 36.55 -7.42
C GLY A 222 18.16 35.24 -6.82
N GLY A 223 18.56 35.26 -5.55
CA GLY A 223 18.77 34.01 -4.79
C GLY A 223 19.95 33.11 -5.20
N GLY A 224 20.85 33.58 -6.09
CA GLY A 224 22.01 32.79 -6.55
C GLY A 224 21.73 31.91 -7.78
N GLU A 225 20.68 32.22 -8.51
CA GLU A 225 20.34 31.62 -9.81
C GLU A 225 21.27 32.14 -10.92
N LEU A 226 21.39 31.36 -12.00
CA LEU A 226 22.17 31.69 -13.20
C LEU A 226 21.23 32.06 -14.34
N CYS A 227 21.61 33.05 -15.15
CA CYS A 227 20.87 33.42 -16.34
C CYS A 227 21.32 32.56 -17.53
N ILE A 228 20.50 31.58 -17.89
CA ILE A 228 20.80 30.63 -18.97
C ILE A 228 19.66 30.64 -19.97
N ASN A 229 19.98 30.88 -21.24
CA ASN A 229 19.01 30.99 -22.33
C ASN A 229 17.85 31.95 -22.01
N SER A 230 18.19 33.04 -21.33
CA SER A 230 17.26 34.06 -20.87
C SER A 230 16.24 33.62 -19.82
N ALA A 231 16.48 32.53 -19.11
CA ALA A 231 15.74 32.13 -17.91
C ALA A 231 16.66 32.12 -16.69
N CYS A 232 16.18 32.64 -15.56
CA CYS A 232 16.83 32.43 -14.27
C CYS A 232 16.58 30.98 -13.85
N VAL A 233 17.65 30.20 -13.78
CA VAL A 233 17.60 28.78 -13.40
C VAL A 233 18.41 28.55 -12.12
N GLY A 234 17.91 27.69 -11.23
CA GLY A 234 18.67 27.21 -10.08
C GLY A 234 20.01 26.60 -10.49
N SER A 235 20.94 26.41 -9.53
CA SER A 235 22.36 26.07 -9.71
C SER A 235 22.72 24.80 -10.53
N GLY A 236 21.75 24.16 -11.19
CA GLY A 236 21.93 23.04 -12.12
C GLY A 236 22.00 21.67 -11.45
N VAL A 237 22.28 21.63 -10.15
CA VAL A 237 22.34 20.39 -9.39
C VAL A 237 20.95 19.79 -9.29
N GLY A 238 20.76 18.57 -9.81
CA GLY A 238 19.46 17.90 -9.81
C GLY A 238 18.72 17.87 -11.14
N GLN A 239 19.21 18.60 -12.14
CA GLN A 239 18.60 18.62 -13.47
C GLN A 239 18.83 17.32 -14.24
N SER A 240 17.84 16.94 -15.05
CA SER A 240 17.95 15.82 -15.99
C SER A 240 18.94 16.16 -17.11
N CYS A 241 19.78 15.20 -17.50
CA CYS A 241 20.78 15.37 -18.55
C CYS A 241 21.02 14.09 -19.35
N SER A 242 21.45 14.25 -20.60
CA SER A 242 21.89 13.15 -21.46
C SER A 242 23.40 13.15 -21.66
N LEU A 243 24.03 14.33 -21.64
CA LEU A 243 25.45 14.57 -21.84
C LEU A 243 25.93 15.62 -20.82
N GLY A 244 27.23 15.67 -20.56
CA GLY A 244 27.80 16.68 -19.64
C GLY A 244 27.56 18.13 -20.08
N SER A 245 27.37 18.37 -21.38
CA SER A 245 27.03 19.68 -21.94
C SER A 245 25.65 20.20 -21.53
N ASP A 246 24.78 19.31 -21.05
CA ASP A 246 23.42 19.68 -20.63
C ASP A 246 23.41 20.27 -19.22
N CYS A 247 24.55 20.17 -18.52
CA CYS A 247 24.69 20.60 -17.15
C CYS A 247 25.38 21.97 -17.06
N PRO A 248 24.75 22.96 -16.43
CA PRO A 248 25.32 24.30 -16.32
C PRO A 248 26.44 24.35 -15.27
N GLY A 249 27.24 25.42 -15.31
CA GLY A 249 28.20 25.70 -14.22
C GLY A 249 29.35 24.71 -14.05
N GLY A 250 29.68 23.90 -15.07
CA GLY A 250 30.77 22.91 -15.00
C GLY A 250 30.41 21.59 -14.32
N LEU A 251 29.12 21.36 -14.05
CA LEU A 251 28.60 20.10 -13.54
C LEU A 251 28.75 18.98 -14.58
N SER A 252 28.83 17.74 -14.11
CA SER A 252 28.89 16.53 -14.94
C SER A 252 27.55 15.82 -14.95
N CYS A 253 27.20 15.22 -16.09
CA CYS A 253 26.02 14.39 -16.19
C CYS A 253 26.30 12.99 -15.65
N TYR A 254 25.79 12.69 -14.45
CA TYR A 254 25.89 11.36 -13.87
C TYR A 254 24.76 10.45 -14.34
N LYS A 255 25.13 9.38 -15.05
CA LYS A 255 24.18 8.39 -15.59
C LYS A 255 24.00 7.25 -14.60
N GLY A 256 23.11 7.45 -13.64
CA GLY A 256 22.77 6.44 -12.63
C GLY A 256 21.63 5.47 -13.00
N GLY A 257 20.82 5.81 -13.99
CA GLY A 257 19.61 5.06 -14.36
C GLY A 257 18.45 6.03 -14.57
N GLY A 258 17.79 5.95 -15.72
CA GLY A 258 16.87 6.98 -16.21
C GLY A 258 17.57 8.12 -16.95
N ASP A 259 16.90 9.28 -17.02
CA ASP A 259 17.50 10.53 -17.51
C ASP A 259 18.61 10.93 -16.54
N GLY A 260 19.83 11.19 -17.03
CA GLY A 260 21.02 11.43 -16.20
C GLY A 260 20.85 12.63 -15.26
N TYR A 261 21.74 12.78 -14.29
CA TYR A 261 21.61 13.76 -13.21
C TYR A 261 22.80 14.72 -13.19
N CYS A 262 22.57 16.02 -13.38
CA CYS A 262 23.62 17.04 -13.30
C CYS A 262 24.13 17.19 -11.87
N THR A 263 25.41 16.91 -11.67
CA THR A 263 26.05 16.89 -10.34
C THR A 263 27.57 16.93 -10.44
N GLN A 264 28.22 16.92 -9.28
CA GLN A 264 29.66 16.74 -9.14
C GLN A 264 29.94 15.91 -7.89
N SER A 265 31.09 15.25 -7.86
CA SER A 265 31.56 14.54 -6.68
C SER A 265 31.80 15.51 -5.53
N CYS A 266 31.48 15.10 -4.31
CA CYS A 266 31.68 15.92 -3.12
C CYS A 266 32.15 15.07 -1.95
N THR A 267 32.79 15.74 -0.98
CA THR A 267 33.13 15.15 0.32
C THR A 267 32.29 15.76 1.44
N SER A 268 31.95 17.05 1.31
CA SER A 268 31.13 17.81 2.25
C SER A 268 30.19 18.77 1.51
N GLY A 269 29.21 19.34 2.21
CA GLY A 269 28.27 20.30 1.63
C GLY A 269 28.93 21.59 1.11
N ALA A 270 30.13 21.92 1.57
CA ALA A 270 30.89 23.08 1.09
C ALA A 270 31.44 22.90 -0.33
N ASP A 271 31.55 21.65 -0.80
CA ASP A 271 31.99 21.32 -2.16
C ASP A 271 30.86 21.52 -3.18
N CYS A 272 29.64 21.81 -2.72
CA CYS A 272 28.45 21.85 -3.55
C CYS A 272 28.02 23.29 -3.84
N PRO A 273 27.54 23.58 -5.06
CA PRO A 273 26.98 24.89 -5.40
C PRO A 273 25.89 25.33 -4.40
N THR A 274 25.75 26.64 -4.19
CA THR A 274 24.71 27.20 -3.33
C THR A 274 23.34 26.63 -3.71
N GLY A 275 22.56 26.19 -2.71
CA GLY A 275 21.28 25.50 -2.91
C GLY A 275 21.39 23.97 -3.06
N SER A 276 22.58 23.39 -2.92
CA SER A 276 22.78 21.95 -2.91
C SER A 276 23.58 21.47 -1.69
N THR A 277 23.51 20.17 -1.41
CA THR A 277 24.22 19.54 -0.29
C THR A 277 24.89 18.25 -0.76
N CYS A 278 25.87 17.77 0.00
CA CYS A 278 26.58 16.54 -0.36
C CYS A 278 25.78 15.32 0.13
N GLY A 279 25.13 14.63 -0.80
CA GLY A 279 24.26 13.48 -0.57
C GLY A 279 24.82 12.17 -1.14
N ASN A 280 24.08 11.09 -0.93
CA ASN A 280 24.33 9.82 -1.60
C ASN A 280 23.41 9.71 -2.80
N LEU A 281 23.99 9.60 -4.00
CA LEU A 281 23.27 9.29 -5.22
C LEU A 281 23.76 7.93 -5.72
N GLN A 282 22.94 6.89 -5.53
CA GLN A 282 23.22 5.51 -5.94
C GLN A 282 24.61 4.99 -5.48
N GLY A 283 24.92 5.19 -4.20
CA GLY A 283 26.18 4.73 -3.60
C GLY A 283 27.39 5.65 -3.83
N ASN A 284 27.26 6.72 -4.62
CA ASN A 284 28.31 7.72 -4.81
C ASN A 284 28.02 9.02 -4.03
N ARG A 285 29.07 9.61 -3.44
CA ARG A 285 28.98 10.90 -2.74
C ARG A 285 29.01 12.05 -3.74
N MET A 286 27.84 12.64 -3.97
CA MET A 286 27.66 13.67 -5.00
C MET A 286 26.73 14.79 -4.54
N CYS A 287 26.87 15.96 -5.15
CA CYS A 287 26.02 17.10 -4.84
C CYS A 287 24.60 16.82 -5.31
N VAL A 288 23.64 16.98 -4.40
CA VAL A 288 22.21 16.81 -4.67
C VAL A 288 21.47 18.07 -4.26
N ALA A 289 20.37 18.37 -4.97
CA ALA A 289 19.54 19.54 -4.64
C ALA A 289 19.11 19.47 -3.17
N ALA A 290 19.24 20.59 -2.46
CA ALA A 290 18.77 20.70 -1.09
C ALA A 290 17.24 20.90 -1.10
N CYS A 291 16.56 20.38 -0.08
CA CYS A 291 15.11 20.46 0.02
C CYS A 291 14.66 20.59 1.46
N ARG A 292 13.40 21.01 1.64
CA ARG A 292 12.68 20.98 2.92
C ARG A 292 11.48 20.04 2.85
N ALA A 293 10.87 19.92 1.67
CA ALA A 293 9.76 19.01 1.39
C ALA A 293 9.86 18.45 -0.04
N ASP A 294 9.08 17.41 -0.35
CA ASP A 294 9.11 16.72 -1.65
C ASP A 294 8.82 17.65 -2.84
N VAL A 295 8.04 18.72 -2.61
CA VAL A 295 7.72 19.73 -3.63
C VAL A 295 8.94 20.52 -4.10
N ASP A 296 10.00 20.57 -3.30
CA ASP A 296 11.26 21.24 -3.67
C ASP A 296 12.10 20.39 -4.64
N CYS A 297 11.68 19.14 -4.90
CA CYS A 297 12.43 18.18 -5.69
C CYS A 297 11.86 18.00 -7.11
N GLY A 298 12.73 17.66 -8.06
CA GLY A 298 12.36 17.42 -9.44
C GLY A 298 11.46 16.19 -9.61
N ARG A 299 10.88 16.03 -10.81
CA ARG A 299 9.94 14.93 -11.11
C ARG A 299 10.52 13.56 -10.72
N GLY A 300 9.81 12.85 -9.84
CA GLY A 300 10.20 11.51 -9.38
C GLY A 300 11.19 11.49 -8.22
N GLN A 301 11.50 12.62 -7.58
CA GLN A 301 12.36 12.71 -6.41
C GLN A 301 11.55 13.04 -5.14
N ARG A 302 12.12 12.76 -3.98
CA ARG A 302 11.56 13.10 -2.66
C ARG A 302 12.61 13.71 -1.76
N CYS A 303 12.19 14.52 -0.81
CA CYS A 303 13.06 15.16 0.14
C CYS A 303 13.36 14.26 1.32
N THR A 304 14.60 13.76 1.41
CA THR A 304 15.04 12.90 2.52
C THR A 304 16.28 13.51 3.16
N GLY A 305 16.21 13.81 4.47
CA GLY A 305 17.34 14.37 5.21
C GLY A 305 17.84 15.72 4.68
N GLY A 306 16.95 16.51 4.05
CA GLY A 306 17.28 17.79 3.43
C GLY A 306 17.91 17.69 2.03
N ALA A 307 17.87 16.51 1.42
CA ALA A 307 18.38 16.23 0.09
C ALA A 307 17.32 15.60 -0.83
N CYS A 308 17.23 16.05 -2.07
CA CYS A 308 16.39 15.44 -3.10
C CYS A 308 17.02 14.14 -3.59
N VAL A 309 16.34 13.03 -3.36
CA VAL A 309 16.77 11.69 -3.74
C VAL A 309 15.70 10.99 -4.57
N PHE A 310 16.11 10.10 -5.47
CA PHE A 310 15.15 9.20 -6.11
C PHE A 310 14.67 8.16 -5.09
N PRO A 311 13.37 7.85 -5.06
CA PRO A 311 12.87 6.78 -4.22
C PRO A 311 13.54 5.48 -4.63
N CYS A 312 13.92 4.68 -3.64
CA CYS A 312 14.38 3.33 -3.90
C CYS A 312 13.23 2.49 -4.47
N THR A 313 13.58 1.54 -5.31
CA THR A 313 12.69 0.53 -5.90
C THR A 313 13.13 -0.90 -5.54
N SER A 314 14.32 -1.06 -4.96
CA SER A 314 14.83 -2.34 -4.48
C SER A 314 15.85 -2.15 -3.36
N ASP A 315 16.03 -3.20 -2.55
CA ASP A 315 16.99 -3.21 -1.43
C ASP A 315 18.44 -3.00 -1.92
N SER A 316 18.76 -3.35 -3.17
CA SER A 316 20.11 -3.15 -3.76
C SER A 316 20.55 -1.68 -3.84
N GLN A 317 19.60 -0.75 -3.76
CA GLN A 317 19.87 0.69 -3.77
C GLN A 317 20.11 1.25 -2.36
N CYS A 318 20.02 0.42 -1.32
CA CYS A 318 20.14 0.81 0.09
C CYS A 318 21.34 0.09 0.74
N PRO A 319 22.55 0.69 0.74
CA PRO A 319 23.79 0.02 1.18
C PRO A 319 23.76 -0.49 2.62
N ASP A 320 23.05 0.21 3.52
CA ASP A 320 23.00 -0.09 4.97
C ASP A 320 21.58 -0.51 5.42
N GLY A 321 20.78 -1.10 4.54
CA GLY A 321 19.45 -1.60 4.91
C GLY A 321 18.58 -2.08 3.76
N TYR A 322 17.33 -1.62 3.71
CA TYR A 322 16.34 -2.10 2.76
C TYR A 322 15.50 -0.96 2.20
N CYS A 323 14.86 -1.22 1.06
CA CYS A 323 13.93 -0.29 0.47
C CYS A 323 12.52 -0.51 1.01
N ASP A 324 11.99 0.46 1.74
CA ASP A 324 10.56 0.54 2.02
C ASP A 324 9.87 0.99 0.72
N THR A 325 9.30 0.02 0.00
CA THR A 325 8.75 0.26 -1.34
C THR A 325 7.48 1.12 -1.33
N ALA A 326 6.81 1.26 -0.18
CA ALA A 326 5.67 2.14 -0.06
C ALA A 326 6.09 3.61 0.09
N SER A 327 7.06 3.88 0.96
CA SER A 327 7.60 5.24 1.11
C SER A 327 8.68 5.57 0.09
N GLY A 328 9.21 4.58 -0.64
CA GLY A 328 10.38 4.74 -1.50
C GLY A 328 11.64 5.17 -0.74
N GLN A 329 11.70 4.98 0.58
CA GLN A 329 12.82 5.40 1.40
C GLN A 329 13.71 4.21 1.77
N CYS A 330 15.03 4.42 1.73
CA CYS A 330 15.96 3.46 2.32
C CYS A 330 15.83 3.54 3.85
N ARG A 331 15.44 2.43 4.47
CA ARG A 331 15.45 2.26 5.91
C ARG A 331 16.67 1.48 6.34
N GLY A 332 17.11 1.68 7.58
CA GLY A 332 18.22 0.93 8.15
C GLY A 332 17.89 -0.56 8.22
N ALA A 333 18.92 -1.41 8.15
CA ALA A 333 18.74 -2.85 8.29
C ALA A 333 17.94 -3.20 9.56
N ILE A 334 16.99 -4.13 9.41
CA ILE A 334 16.28 -4.67 10.57
C ILE A 334 17.32 -5.37 11.44
N SER A 335 17.51 -4.81 12.63
CA SER A 335 18.51 -5.25 13.59
C SER A 335 17.92 -5.26 14.97
N GLY A 336 18.47 -6.12 15.83
CA GLY A 336 18.08 -6.21 17.23
C GLY A 336 17.16 -7.38 17.56
N GLY A 337 16.92 -8.33 16.66
CA GLY A 337 16.04 -9.48 16.97
C GLY A 337 16.34 -10.09 18.34
N GLY A 338 15.27 -10.37 19.08
CA GLY A 338 15.39 -10.92 20.42
C GLY A 338 15.82 -12.38 20.41
N ASN A 339 16.67 -12.78 21.36
CA ASN A 339 17.00 -14.18 21.59
C ASN A 339 15.78 -14.95 22.11
N MET A 340 15.67 -16.22 21.72
CA MET A 340 14.63 -17.11 22.25
C MET A 340 15.23 -18.12 23.22
N LYS A 341 14.56 -18.33 24.36
CA LYS A 341 14.85 -19.45 25.28
C LYS A 341 13.67 -20.42 25.27
N VAL A 342 13.94 -21.66 24.88
CA VAL A 342 12.96 -22.75 24.92
C VAL A 342 13.06 -23.50 26.25
N ILE A 343 11.91 -23.78 26.86
CA ILE A 343 11.78 -24.67 28.02
C ILE A 343 10.85 -25.80 27.62
N ASP A 344 11.41 -27.01 27.52
CA ASP A 344 10.65 -28.24 27.30
C ASP A 344 10.22 -28.83 28.65
N LEU A 345 8.92 -28.88 28.89
CA LEU A 345 8.33 -29.46 30.10
C LEU A 345 8.16 -30.99 29.98
N GLY A 346 8.43 -31.57 28.81
CA GLY A 346 8.11 -32.95 28.50
C GLY A 346 6.61 -33.19 28.47
N THR A 347 6.20 -34.43 28.77
CA THR A 347 4.78 -34.79 28.83
C THR A 347 4.12 -34.26 30.09
N ILE A 348 3.14 -33.39 29.90
CA ILE A 348 2.31 -32.78 30.94
C ILE A 348 0.87 -33.29 30.87
N SER A 349 0.12 -33.14 31.96
CA SER A 349 -1.25 -33.63 32.11
C SER A 349 -2.26 -32.48 32.14
N PRO A 350 -3.46 -32.64 31.56
CA PRO A 350 -4.45 -31.58 31.53
C PRO A 350 -4.95 -31.26 32.94
N GLY A 351 -5.25 -29.99 33.18
CA GLY A 351 -5.64 -29.48 34.51
C GLY A 351 -4.48 -29.27 35.49
N GLY A 352 -3.25 -29.67 35.14
CA GLY A 352 -2.05 -29.28 35.89
C GLY A 352 -1.76 -27.77 35.78
N THR A 353 -1.05 -27.23 36.76
CA THR A 353 -0.57 -25.83 36.75
C THR A 353 0.94 -25.83 36.56
N TYR A 354 1.40 -25.20 35.49
CA TYR A 354 2.79 -25.18 35.05
C TYR A 354 3.34 -23.76 35.14
N THR A 355 4.62 -23.63 35.51
CA THR A 355 5.27 -22.33 35.75
C THR A 355 6.03 -21.85 34.53
N ILE A 356 5.89 -20.58 34.21
CA ILE A 356 6.62 -19.85 33.16
C ILE A 356 7.54 -18.84 33.87
N PRO A 357 8.86 -19.07 33.92
CA PRO A 357 9.79 -18.17 34.57
C PRO A 357 10.10 -16.97 33.67
N VAL A 358 9.48 -15.82 33.96
CA VAL A 358 9.68 -14.57 33.22
C VAL A 358 10.71 -13.71 33.95
N ASP A 359 11.76 -13.28 33.24
CA ASP A 359 12.75 -12.32 33.77
C ASP A 359 12.61 -10.96 33.09
N ALA A 360 13.44 -9.99 33.51
CA ALA A 360 13.38 -8.61 33.01
C ALA A 360 13.78 -8.45 31.53
N GLN A 361 14.38 -9.47 30.91
CA GLN A 361 14.73 -9.44 29.49
C GLN A 361 13.60 -9.99 28.61
N THR A 362 12.69 -10.80 29.18
CA THR A 362 11.55 -11.33 28.45
C THR A 362 10.55 -10.22 28.13
N PHE A 363 10.21 -10.07 26.85
CA PHE A 363 9.19 -9.12 26.38
C PHE A 363 7.90 -9.81 25.92
N ALA A 364 8.00 -11.07 25.48
CA ALA A 364 6.86 -11.90 25.07
C ALA A 364 7.13 -13.36 25.40
N PHE A 365 6.07 -14.16 25.53
CA PHE A 365 6.21 -15.61 25.56
C PHE A 365 5.11 -16.31 24.77
N THR A 366 5.42 -17.51 24.28
CA THR A 366 4.45 -18.42 23.67
C THR A 366 4.47 -19.74 24.44
N VAL A 367 3.30 -20.29 24.70
CA VAL A 367 3.14 -21.63 25.25
C VAL A 367 2.49 -22.48 24.18
N GLU A 368 3.07 -23.66 23.92
CA GLU A 368 2.51 -24.67 23.04
C GLU A 368 2.33 -25.97 23.80
N VAL A 369 1.19 -26.63 23.59
CA VAL A 369 0.96 -28.01 24.00
C VAL A 369 0.70 -28.84 22.75
N VAL A 370 1.56 -29.82 22.47
CA VAL A 370 1.47 -30.68 21.28
C VAL A 370 1.07 -32.08 21.72
N GLY A 371 -0.03 -32.58 21.19
CA GLY A 371 -0.62 -33.85 21.60
C GLY A 371 -1.08 -34.70 20.42
N SER A 372 -1.88 -35.73 20.72
CA SER A 372 -2.38 -36.65 19.70
C SER A 372 -3.39 -35.99 18.76
N THR A 373 -3.28 -36.29 17.46
CA THR A 373 -4.28 -35.95 16.44
C THR A 373 -5.67 -36.50 16.80
N GLY A 374 -6.73 -35.81 16.37
CA GLY A 374 -8.13 -36.17 16.70
C GLY A 374 -8.61 -35.78 18.11
N SER A 375 -7.78 -35.12 18.92
CA SER A 375 -8.19 -34.48 20.18
C SER A 375 -7.99 -32.98 20.10
N MET A 376 -8.91 -32.20 20.67
CA MET A 376 -8.74 -30.75 20.78
C MET A 376 -7.96 -30.41 22.06
N TYR A 377 -7.09 -29.40 22.00
CA TYR A 377 -6.40 -28.83 23.16
C TYR A 377 -6.66 -27.33 23.22
N LEU A 378 -6.71 -26.78 24.44
CA LEU A 378 -6.96 -25.37 24.69
C LEU A 378 -6.15 -24.93 25.90
N ILE A 379 -5.40 -23.84 25.78
CA ILE A 379 -4.83 -23.16 26.95
C ILE A 379 -5.98 -22.52 27.72
N SER A 380 -6.27 -23.04 28.90
CA SER A 380 -7.48 -22.75 29.65
C SER A 380 -7.27 -21.73 30.77
N SER A 381 -6.02 -21.45 31.12
CA SER A 381 -5.65 -20.49 32.14
C SER A 381 -4.26 -19.94 31.85
N VAL A 382 -4.10 -18.64 32.03
CA VAL A 382 -2.82 -17.93 32.06
C VAL A 382 -2.91 -16.92 33.19
N ARG A 383 -2.06 -17.05 34.22
CA ARG A 383 -2.03 -16.15 35.37
C ARG A 383 -0.71 -15.42 35.48
N ARG A 384 -0.82 -14.15 35.83
CA ARG A 384 0.29 -13.28 36.21
C ARG A 384 0.89 -13.69 37.56
N PRO A 385 2.09 -13.21 37.91
CA PRO A 385 2.70 -13.44 39.22
C PRO A 385 1.88 -12.89 40.40
N ASP A 386 1.05 -11.87 40.15
CA ASP A 386 0.14 -11.28 41.14
C ASP A 386 -1.17 -12.09 41.32
N GLY A 387 -1.35 -13.19 40.59
CA GLY A 387 -2.53 -14.05 40.63
C GLY A 387 -3.65 -13.66 39.66
N THR A 388 -3.52 -12.55 38.92
CA THR A 388 -4.52 -12.11 37.94
C THR A 388 -4.66 -13.11 36.79
N GLU A 389 -5.89 -13.57 36.54
CA GLU A 389 -6.24 -14.43 35.40
C GLU A 389 -6.41 -13.60 34.13
N LEU A 390 -5.83 -14.07 33.03
CA LEU A 390 -5.90 -13.40 31.73
C LEU A 390 -6.87 -14.07 30.74
N VAL A 391 -7.22 -15.34 30.98
CA VAL A 391 -8.15 -16.10 30.13
C VAL A 391 -9.48 -16.27 30.85
N SER A 392 -10.60 -16.02 30.17
CA SER A 392 -11.91 -16.32 30.73
C SER A 392 -12.21 -17.82 30.66
N SER A 393 -12.51 -18.42 31.82
CA SER A 393 -12.91 -19.84 31.91
C SER A 393 -14.31 -20.12 31.35
N TYR A 394 -15.11 -19.07 31.14
CA TYR A 394 -16.51 -19.16 30.68
C TYR A 394 -16.66 -18.95 29.17
N ASN A 395 -15.97 -17.94 28.63
CA ASN A 395 -16.03 -17.60 27.21
C ASN A 395 -14.61 -17.29 26.71
N PRO A 396 -13.98 -18.14 25.88
CA PRO A 396 -12.60 -17.94 25.42
C PRO A 396 -12.41 -16.72 24.50
N PHE A 397 -13.50 -16.07 24.09
CA PHE A 397 -13.51 -14.81 23.34
C PHE A 397 -13.59 -13.57 24.24
N GLU A 398 -13.83 -13.75 25.54
CA GLU A 398 -13.90 -12.71 26.56
C GLU A 398 -12.68 -12.73 27.47
N GLY A 399 -12.40 -11.59 28.09
CA GLY A 399 -11.27 -11.40 29.00
C GLY A 399 -10.19 -10.47 28.45
N PRO A 400 -9.08 -10.31 29.20
CA PRO A 400 -7.93 -9.52 28.75
C PRO A 400 -7.34 -9.99 27.42
N MET A 401 -7.31 -11.31 27.20
CA MET A 401 -6.80 -11.94 25.98
C MET A 401 -7.73 -13.04 25.45
N ARG A 402 -7.55 -13.36 24.17
CA ARG A 402 -8.23 -14.48 23.50
C ARG A 402 -7.37 -15.72 23.43
N VAL A 403 -8.04 -16.87 23.41
CA VAL A 403 -7.44 -18.18 23.20
C VAL A 403 -8.32 -19.03 22.28
N SER A 404 -7.69 -19.84 21.44
CA SER A 404 -8.41 -20.70 20.49
C SER A 404 -8.01 -22.17 20.68
N PRO A 405 -8.97 -23.11 20.58
CA PRO A 405 -8.66 -24.52 20.66
C PRO A 405 -8.07 -25.02 19.34
N GLY A 406 -7.08 -25.88 19.41
CA GLY A 406 -6.43 -26.50 18.25
C GLY A 406 -6.63 -28.02 18.21
N GLU A 407 -6.61 -28.61 17.01
CA GLU A 407 -6.63 -30.07 16.85
C GLU A 407 -5.21 -30.62 16.92
N GLY A 408 -4.92 -31.50 17.87
CA GLY A 408 -3.56 -32.04 18.06
C GLY A 408 -2.59 -31.05 18.70
N TYR A 409 -2.98 -29.79 18.91
CA TYR A 409 -2.17 -28.80 19.61
C TYR A 409 -3.06 -27.78 20.35
N GLY A 410 -2.46 -27.00 21.25
CA GLY A 410 -3.04 -25.76 21.77
C GLY A 410 -1.94 -24.75 22.01
N ALA A 411 -2.17 -23.49 21.66
CA ALA A 411 -1.15 -22.46 21.78
C ALA A 411 -1.71 -21.15 22.33
N VAL A 412 -0.84 -20.35 22.92
CA VAL A 412 -1.14 -18.97 23.28
C VAL A 412 0.14 -18.13 23.24
N THR A 413 0.03 -16.91 22.73
CA THR A 413 1.08 -15.89 22.79
C THR A 413 0.64 -14.74 23.69
N VAL A 414 1.57 -14.23 24.50
CA VAL A 414 1.38 -13.05 25.36
C VAL A 414 2.45 -12.02 25.04
N PRO A 415 2.08 -10.75 24.72
CA PRO A 415 0.72 -10.24 24.55
C PRO A 415 0.08 -10.65 23.20
N ASN A 416 -1.24 -10.80 23.16
CA ASN A 416 -2.04 -10.89 21.91
C ASN A 416 -3.20 -9.89 21.88
N ALA A 417 -3.13 -8.87 22.75
CA ALA A 417 -4.07 -7.79 22.93
C ALA A 417 -3.33 -6.63 23.63
N ASP A 418 -3.86 -5.41 23.55
CA ASP A 418 -3.22 -4.20 24.12
C ASP A 418 -3.72 -3.84 25.53
N ASP A 419 -4.37 -4.81 26.19
CA ASP A 419 -4.77 -4.68 27.59
C ASP A 419 -3.53 -4.55 28.49
N SER A 420 -3.50 -3.53 29.34
CA SER A 420 -2.40 -3.27 30.29
C SER A 420 -2.03 -4.47 31.20
N ARG A 421 -2.95 -5.41 31.42
CA ARG A 421 -2.70 -6.64 32.20
C ARG A 421 -1.79 -7.63 31.48
N LEU A 422 -1.67 -7.54 30.16
CA LEU A 422 -0.76 -8.35 29.35
C LEU A 422 0.66 -7.79 29.30
N ALA A 423 0.90 -6.61 29.90
CA ALA A 423 2.24 -6.07 30.05
C ALA A 423 3.13 -7.07 30.80
N MET A 424 4.29 -7.36 30.20
CA MET A 424 5.22 -8.35 30.71
C MET A 424 5.80 -7.91 32.05
N THR A 425 5.66 -8.75 33.07
CA THR A 425 6.21 -8.50 34.41
C THR A 425 7.12 -9.64 34.83
N PRO A 426 8.32 -9.35 35.39
CA PRO A 426 9.18 -10.40 35.91
C PRO A 426 8.50 -11.17 37.05
N GLY A 427 8.67 -12.49 37.06
CA GLY A 427 8.11 -13.38 38.06
C GLY A 427 7.63 -14.71 37.48
N ASN A 428 7.00 -15.50 38.35
CA ASN A 428 6.45 -16.79 37.99
C ASN A 428 5.02 -16.61 37.47
N TRP A 429 4.90 -16.61 36.15
CA TRP A 429 3.61 -16.77 35.49
C TRP A 429 3.21 -18.24 35.54
N THR A 430 1.92 -18.53 35.39
CA THR A 430 1.45 -19.91 35.36
C THR A 430 0.44 -20.13 34.26
N PHE A 431 0.39 -21.35 33.74
CA PHE A 431 -0.65 -21.75 32.78
C PHE A 431 -1.21 -23.13 33.10
N SER A 432 -2.41 -23.38 32.57
CA SER A 432 -3.04 -24.69 32.54
C SER A 432 -3.69 -24.90 31.17
N TYR A 433 -3.83 -26.16 30.77
CA TYR A 433 -4.52 -26.52 29.55
C TYR A 433 -5.59 -27.58 29.81
N MET A 434 -6.56 -27.64 28.91
CA MET A 434 -7.55 -28.70 28.83
C MET A 434 -7.39 -29.44 27.50
N SER A 435 -7.83 -30.70 27.49
CA SER A 435 -7.91 -31.48 26.27
C SER A 435 -9.19 -32.31 26.25
N ASP A 436 -9.56 -32.79 25.06
CA ASP A 436 -10.54 -33.87 24.96
C ASP A 436 -10.00 -35.13 25.64
N TYR A 437 -10.91 -35.84 26.33
CA TYR A 437 -10.64 -37.11 27.01
C TYR A 437 -9.48 -37.12 28.02
N GLY A 438 -9.02 -35.95 28.51
CA GLY A 438 -7.92 -35.88 29.47
C GLY A 438 -6.56 -36.34 28.91
N ARG A 439 -6.36 -36.27 27.59
CA ARG A 439 -5.08 -36.56 26.92
C ARG A 439 -3.93 -35.67 27.41
N SER A 440 -2.81 -36.32 27.74
CA SER A 440 -1.54 -35.65 28.01
C SER A 440 -0.92 -35.10 26.71
N ALA A 441 -0.09 -34.07 26.82
CA ALA A 441 0.58 -33.41 25.69
C ALA A 441 2.03 -33.05 26.06
N ARG A 442 2.91 -32.87 25.07
CA ARG A 442 4.22 -32.26 25.29
C ARG A 442 4.05 -30.75 25.48
N GLY A 443 4.58 -30.20 26.57
CA GLY A 443 4.51 -28.77 26.86
C GLY A 443 5.80 -28.04 26.50
N LEU A 444 5.71 -26.96 25.72
CA LEU A 444 6.82 -26.12 25.32
C LEU A 444 6.53 -24.66 25.72
N ILE A 445 7.56 -23.98 26.22
CA ILE A 445 7.51 -22.55 26.53
C ILE A 445 8.63 -21.85 25.76
N PHE A 446 8.27 -20.83 25.00
CA PHE A 446 9.18 -19.99 24.24
C PHE A 446 9.23 -18.61 24.89
N LEU A 447 10.35 -18.28 25.52
CA LEU A 447 10.58 -16.96 26.12
C LEU A 447 11.36 -16.10 25.13
N LYS A 448 10.76 -14.99 24.68
CA LYS A 448 11.35 -14.07 23.71
C LYS A 448 11.98 -12.90 24.46
N LYS A 449 13.28 -12.67 24.23
CA LYS A 449 14.12 -11.84 25.09
C LYS A 449 14.89 -10.79 24.33
N SER A 450 15.03 -9.61 24.92
CA SER A 450 15.92 -8.57 24.41
C SER A 450 16.66 -7.88 25.55
N SER A 451 17.73 -7.17 25.22
CA SER A 451 18.57 -6.49 26.22
C SER A 451 17.82 -5.44 27.05
N ASN A 452 16.73 -4.88 26.51
CA ASN A 452 15.90 -3.87 27.14
C ASN A 452 14.48 -4.36 27.50
N GLY A 453 14.16 -5.65 27.31
CA GLY A 453 12.84 -6.20 27.58
C GLY A 453 11.72 -5.64 26.69
N ARG A 454 12.07 -5.17 25.49
CA ARG A 454 11.11 -4.70 24.47
C ARG A 454 11.26 -5.48 23.17
N PRO A 455 10.20 -5.65 22.38
CA PRO A 455 10.36 -6.14 21.01
C PRO A 455 11.29 -5.21 20.25
N VAL A 456 12.21 -5.83 19.54
CA VAL A 456 13.16 -5.20 18.62
C VAL A 456 12.98 -5.98 17.33
N GLY A 457 12.95 -5.28 16.19
CA GLY A 457 12.66 -5.89 14.89
C GLY A 457 13.47 -7.16 14.65
N GLY A 458 12.96 -8.09 13.84
CA GLY A 458 13.53 -9.43 13.75
C GLY A 458 13.32 -10.07 12.39
N THR A 459 13.68 -11.35 12.31
CA THR A 459 13.48 -12.17 11.12
C THR A 459 12.60 -13.37 11.43
N ILE A 460 11.80 -13.78 10.46
CA ILE A 460 11.04 -15.03 10.50
C ILE A 460 11.50 -15.90 9.32
N PRO A 461 12.04 -17.11 9.55
CA PRO A 461 12.26 -18.05 8.47
C PRO A 461 10.95 -18.37 7.76
N LEU A 462 10.91 -18.19 6.44
CA LEU A 462 9.71 -18.36 5.63
C LEU A 462 9.91 -19.48 4.61
N HIS A 463 8.98 -20.44 4.57
CA HIS A 463 8.97 -21.49 3.56
C HIS A 463 7.69 -21.42 2.75
N VAL A 464 7.82 -21.16 1.45
CA VAL A 464 6.70 -21.09 0.52
C VAL A 464 6.59 -22.39 -0.26
N TYR A 465 5.58 -23.17 0.06
CA TYR A 465 5.23 -24.41 -0.60
C TYR A 465 4.26 -24.15 -1.76
N LEU A 466 4.54 -24.72 -2.93
CA LEU A 466 3.74 -24.55 -4.14
C LEU A 466 3.06 -25.85 -4.53
N ALA A 467 1.73 -25.83 -4.62
CA ALA A 467 1.00 -26.93 -5.23
C ALA A 467 1.11 -26.86 -6.77
N PRO A 468 1.15 -28.01 -7.46
CA PRO A 468 1.21 -28.05 -8.92
C PRO A 468 0.07 -27.24 -9.54
N ASN A 469 0.40 -26.34 -10.46
CA ASN A 469 -0.54 -25.44 -11.15
C ASN A 469 -1.33 -24.48 -10.23
N ALA A 470 -0.88 -24.23 -9.00
CA ALA A 470 -1.39 -23.12 -8.19
C ALA A 470 -1.10 -21.78 -8.90
N ILE A 471 0.12 -21.62 -9.42
CA ILE A 471 0.48 -20.58 -10.39
C ILE A 471 0.93 -21.29 -11.67
N PRO A 472 0.35 -21.00 -12.86
CA PRO A 472 0.70 -21.67 -14.10
C PRO A 472 2.21 -21.62 -14.41
N GLY A 473 2.83 -22.79 -14.58
CA GLY A 473 4.25 -22.90 -14.94
C GLY A 473 5.25 -22.61 -13.80
N VAL A 474 4.78 -22.46 -12.57
CA VAL A 474 5.64 -22.21 -11.41
C VAL A 474 5.81 -23.47 -10.56
N SER A 475 7.04 -23.73 -10.14
CA SER A 475 7.42 -24.73 -9.15
C SER A 475 8.42 -24.12 -8.18
N ALA A 476 8.83 -24.88 -7.17
CA ALA A 476 9.88 -24.47 -6.23
C ALA A 476 11.15 -23.97 -6.94
N ALA A 477 11.52 -24.61 -8.05
CA ALA A 477 12.71 -24.25 -8.82
C ALA A 477 12.61 -22.89 -9.53
N THR A 478 11.41 -22.42 -9.86
CA THR A 478 11.19 -21.16 -10.61
C THR A 478 10.59 -20.04 -9.76
N ALA A 479 10.09 -20.35 -8.56
CA ALA A 479 9.41 -19.43 -7.66
C ALA A 479 10.27 -18.20 -7.26
N ALA A 480 11.56 -18.40 -7.04
CA ALA A 480 12.50 -17.33 -6.68
C ALA A 480 12.61 -16.22 -7.77
N THR A 481 12.31 -16.55 -9.02
CA THR A 481 12.37 -15.61 -10.16
C THR A 481 10.99 -15.26 -10.73
N ASN A 482 9.93 -15.88 -10.23
CA ASN A 482 8.58 -15.65 -10.74
C ASN A 482 8.01 -14.33 -10.22
N SER A 483 7.55 -13.46 -11.12
CA SER A 483 7.05 -12.13 -10.78
C SER A 483 5.85 -12.15 -9.83
N HIS A 484 4.91 -13.09 -9.98
CA HIS A 484 3.74 -13.19 -9.11
C HIS A 484 4.14 -13.54 -7.68
N VAL A 485 5.00 -14.55 -7.51
CA VAL A 485 5.52 -14.96 -6.19
C VAL A 485 6.30 -13.82 -5.54
N GLN A 486 7.21 -13.18 -6.28
CA GLN A 486 8.03 -12.10 -5.72
C GLN A 486 7.19 -10.87 -5.36
N GLN A 487 6.17 -10.53 -6.15
CA GLN A 487 5.24 -9.43 -5.84
C GLN A 487 4.36 -9.75 -4.63
N ALA A 488 3.90 -11.01 -4.48
CA ALA A 488 3.16 -11.42 -3.29
C ALA A 488 4.03 -11.33 -2.03
N ILE A 489 5.30 -11.79 -2.09
CA ILE A 489 6.25 -11.65 -0.99
C ILE A 489 6.56 -10.19 -0.68
N ALA A 490 6.77 -9.35 -1.71
CA ALA A 490 6.97 -7.92 -1.52
C ALA A 490 5.76 -7.27 -0.84
N ARG A 491 4.55 -7.75 -1.15
CA ARG A 491 3.33 -7.30 -0.50
C ARG A 491 3.21 -7.75 0.96
N VAL A 492 3.67 -8.96 1.30
CA VAL A 492 3.79 -9.37 2.71
C VAL A 492 4.80 -8.49 3.44
N ARG A 493 5.96 -8.21 2.84
CA ARG A 493 6.98 -7.29 3.40
C ARG A 493 6.44 -5.89 3.64
N PHE A 494 5.55 -5.39 2.80
CA PHE A 494 4.90 -4.10 3.05
C PHE A 494 4.20 -4.02 4.43
N TYR A 495 3.60 -5.10 4.92
CA TYR A 495 3.01 -5.12 6.26
C TYR A 495 4.04 -5.47 7.34
N TYR A 496 4.77 -6.57 7.15
CA TYR A 496 5.65 -7.09 8.20
C TYR A 496 6.96 -6.29 8.31
N ARG A 497 7.61 -6.02 7.19
CA ARG A 497 8.89 -5.34 7.14
C ARG A 497 8.73 -3.84 7.32
N ASP A 498 7.87 -3.22 6.50
CA ASP A 498 7.81 -1.77 6.40
C ASP A 498 7.02 -1.15 7.57
N GLN A 499 5.99 -1.84 8.09
CA GLN A 499 5.19 -1.36 9.22
C GLN A 499 5.58 -2.00 10.56
N ALA A 500 5.90 -3.30 10.59
CA ALA A 500 6.24 -3.99 11.85
C ALA A 500 7.74 -4.17 12.11
N GLY A 501 8.63 -3.86 11.16
CA GLY A 501 10.07 -4.06 11.33
C GLY A 501 10.47 -5.54 11.44
N ILE A 502 9.73 -6.44 10.81
CA ILE A 502 9.98 -7.89 10.76
C ILE A 502 10.25 -8.27 9.30
N ASP A 503 11.45 -8.76 8.99
CA ASP A 503 11.74 -9.30 7.65
C ASP A 503 11.66 -10.83 7.65
N PHE A 504 11.83 -11.42 6.48
CA PHE A 504 11.90 -12.86 6.30
C PHE A 504 13.35 -13.26 5.98
N SER A 505 13.95 -14.07 6.84
CA SER A 505 15.24 -14.71 6.59
C SER A 505 15.02 -16.01 5.81
N ASN A 506 16.04 -16.45 5.07
CA ASN A 506 16.07 -17.80 4.47
C ASN A 506 14.76 -18.20 3.77
N ILE A 507 14.27 -17.38 2.82
CA ILE A 507 13.05 -17.72 2.07
C ILE A 507 13.32 -18.98 1.24
N GLN A 508 12.68 -20.09 1.61
CA GLN A 508 12.78 -21.37 0.92
C GLN A 508 11.53 -21.64 0.09
N TYR A 509 11.70 -22.43 -0.96
CA TYR A 509 10.62 -22.86 -1.84
C TYR A 509 10.57 -24.39 -1.90
N GLY A 510 9.38 -24.95 -1.75
CA GLY A 510 9.15 -26.39 -1.80
C GLY A 510 7.95 -26.73 -2.68
N ASP A 511 7.94 -27.90 -3.31
CA ASP A 511 6.78 -28.41 -4.06
C ASP A 511 5.97 -29.38 -3.18
N VAL A 512 4.65 -29.30 -3.23
CA VAL A 512 3.76 -30.29 -2.57
C VAL A 512 3.13 -31.24 -3.59
N SER A 513 2.59 -32.35 -3.09
CA SER A 513 1.88 -33.33 -3.93
C SER A 513 0.70 -32.70 -4.69
N SER A 514 0.44 -33.15 -5.90
CA SER A 514 -0.73 -32.75 -6.71
C SER A 514 -2.07 -33.07 -6.05
N THR A 515 -2.10 -33.93 -5.02
CA THR A 515 -3.29 -34.15 -4.19
C THR A 515 -3.78 -32.86 -3.52
N TYR A 516 -2.88 -31.90 -3.26
CA TYR A 516 -3.18 -30.64 -2.58
C TYR A 516 -3.35 -29.45 -3.54
N THR A 517 -3.37 -29.67 -4.86
CA THR A 517 -3.64 -28.59 -5.83
C THR A 517 -4.99 -27.91 -5.56
N ASP A 518 -6.02 -28.68 -5.23
CA ASP A 518 -7.33 -28.17 -4.83
C ASP A 518 -7.69 -28.74 -3.47
N ILE A 519 -7.86 -27.87 -2.49
CA ILE A 519 -8.28 -28.21 -1.13
C ILE A 519 -9.80 -28.32 -1.13
N ARG A 520 -10.34 -29.49 -0.78
CA ARG A 520 -11.80 -29.77 -0.83
C ARG A 520 -12.44 -29.97 0.54
N SER A 521 -11.61 -29.98 1.59
CA SER A 521 -12.04 -30.25 2.95
C SER A 521 -11.02 -29.76 3.96
N ASP A 522 -11.47 -29.61 5.21
CA ASP A 522 -10.57 -29.32 6.33
C ASP A 522 -9.48 -30.38 6.50
N SER A 523 -9.78 -31.64 6.16
CA SER A 523 -8.80 -32.72 6.27
C SER A 523 -7.67 -32.61 5.24
N ASP A 524 -7.89 -31.96 4.10
CA ASP A 524 -6.87 -31.88 3.04
C ASP A 524 -5.74 -30.95 3.46
N TYR A 525 -6.04 -29.70 3.85
CA TYR A 525 -5.00 -28.76 4.27
C TYR A 525 -4.36 -29.20 5.60
N LYS A 526 -5.13 -29.80 6.53
CA LYS A 526 -4.57 -30.32 7.79
C LYS A 526 -3.54 -31.42 7.55
N GLN A 527 -3.80 -32.34 6.63
CA GLN A 527 -2.83 -33.39 6.26
C GLN A 527 -1.62 -32.79 5.55
N MET A 528 -1.80 -31.74 4.74
CA MET A 528 -0.70 -31.02 4.12
C MET A 528 0.19 -30.35 5.17
N PHE A 529 -0.38 -29.62 6.13
CA PHE A 529 0.37 -29.02 7.24
C PHE A 529 1.13 -30.08 8.05
N GLU A 530 0.50 -31.21 8.35
CA GLU A 530 1.11 -32.33 9.08
C GLU A 530 2.28 -32.97 8.29
N SER A 531 2.20 -32.98 6.96
CA SER A 531 3.20 -33.65 6.11
C SER A 531 4.40 -32.77 5.77
N TYR A 532 4.19 -31.46 5.64
CA TYR A 532 5.18 -30.54 5.09
C TYR A 532 5.66 -29.48 6.08
N GLY A 533 4.82 -29.05 7.03
CA GLY A 533 5.19 -28.01 7.99
C GLY A 533 6.38 -28.41 8.85
N GLN A 534 7.38 -27.54 8.94
CA GLN A 534 8.62 -27.81 9.68
C GLN A 534 8.66 -27.06 11.02
N ASP A 535 9.61 -27.46 11.87
CA ASP A 535 9.95 -26.73 13.09
C ASP A 535 10.61 -25.39 12.73
N ASP A 536 10.43 -24.38 13.59
CA ASP A 536 11.14 -23.10 13.54
C ASP A 536 10.99 -22.25 12.25
N GLU A 537 9.96 -22.50 11.44
CA GLU A 537 9.64 -21.70 10.25
C GLU A 537 8.14 -21.39 10.14
N LEU A 538 7.82 -20.36 9.36
CA LEU A 538 6.47 -20.09 8.91
C LEU A 538 6.24 -20.75 7.54
N SER A 539 5.50 -21.85 7.52
CA SER A 539 5.16 -22.55 6.29
C SER A 539 3.89 -21.96 5.65
N VAL A 540 4.03 -21.43 4.43
CA VAL A 540 2.95 -20.87 3.60
C VAL A 540 2.71 -21.78 2.41
N PHE A 541 1.48 -22.26 2.22
CA PHE A 541 1.10 -23.18 1.16
C PHE A 541 0.24 -22.49 0.11
N LEU A 542 0.74 -22.34 -1.11
CA LEU A 542 0.01 -21.77 -2.23
C LEU A 542 -0.71 -22.88 -3.02
N VAL A 543 -2.03 -22.81 -3.08
CA VAL A 543 -2.90 -23.78 -3.76
C VAL A 543 -3.76 -23.08 -4.81
N ARG A 544 -4.33 -23.86 -5.74
CA ARG A 544 -5.16 -23.30 -6.82
C ARG A 544 -6.55 -22.91 -6.35
N SER A 545 -7.15 -23.72 -5.49
CA SER A 545 -8.50 -23.46 -4.96
C SER A 545 -8.69 -24.06 -3.59
N ILE A 546 -9.50 -23.40 -2.78
CA ILE A 546 -9.96 -23.86 -1.48
C ILE A 546 -11.49 -23.85 -1.48
N THR A 547 -12.06 -25.03 -1.30
CA THR A 547 -13.49 -25.24 -1.14
C THR A 547 -13.72 -26.02 0.15
N ILE A 548 -14.31 -25.39 1.16
CA ILE A 548 -14.51 -26.02 2.47
C ILE A 548 -16.01 -26.04 2.78
N GLN A 549 -16.53 -27.22 3.16
CA GLN A 549 -17.94 -27.44 3.51
C GLN A 549 -18.93 -26.99 2.42
N GLY A 550 -18.52 -27.04 1.14
CA GLY A 550 -19.33 -26.63 0.01
C GLY A 550 -19.41 -25.11 -0.21
N GLN A 551 -18.65 -24.32 0.57
CA GLN A 551 -18.42 -22.90 0.31
C GLN A 551 -17.19 -22.75 -0.58
N SER A 552 -17.36 -22.04 -1.71
CA SER A 552 -16.27 -21.62 -2.59
C SER A 552 -15.92 -20.15 -2.32
N GLY A 553 -14.68 -19.75 -2.58
CA GLY A 553 -14.23 -18.36 -2.42
C GLY A 553 -13.43 -18.09 -1.14
N VAL A 554 -12.82 -19.14 -0.58
CA VAL A 554 -11.91 -19.11 0.58
C VAL A 554 -10.56 -18.61 0.17
N ALA A 555 -10.22 -17.40 0.58
CA ALA A 555 -8.95 -16.80 0.21
C ALA A 555 -7.75 -17.43 0.92
N GLY A 556 -7.92 -17.80 2.20
CA GLY A 556 -6.89 -18.47 2.99
C GLY A 556 -7.43 -19.12 4.25
N VAL A 557 -6.59 -19.94 4.88
CA VAL A 557 -6.84 -20.55 6.20
C VAL A 557 -5.52 -20.70 6.96
N ALA A 558 -5.45 -20.10 8.14
CA ALA A 558 -4.40 -20.38 9.12
C ALA A 558 -4.65 -21.68 9.89
N GLY A 559 -3.59 -22.44 10.16
CA GLY A 559 -3.64 -23.65 10.98
C GLY A 559 -4.05 -23.40 12.44
N GLY A 560 -4.01 -22.15 12.90
CA GLY A 560 -4.33 -21.75 14.26
C GLY A 560 -4.21 -20.27 14.54
N ILE A 561 -4.79 -19.84 15.68
CA ILE A 561 -4.69 -18.46 16.19
C ILE A 561 -4.27 -18.47 17.67
N PRO A 562 -2.96 -18.37 17.98
CA PRO A 562 -1.84 -18.59 17.07
C PRO A 562 -1.70 -20.07 16.68
N GLY A 563 -0.98 -20.33 15.59
CA GLY A 563 -0.54 -21.68 15.22
C GLY A 563 0.71 -22.11 16.00
N PRO A 564 1.07 -23.41 15.96
CA PRO A 564 2.27 -23.94 16.58
C PRO A 564 3.50 -23.66 15.70
N ALA A 565 3.90 -22.39 15.60
CA ALA A 565 4.95 -21.91 14.68
C ALA A 565 6.33 -22.55 14.90
N ARG A 566 6.54 -23.22 16.04
CA ARG A 566 7.81 -23.84 16.42
C ARG A 566 7.73 -25.36 16.48
N SER A 567 6.56 -25.93 16.19
CA SER A 567 6.32 -27.37 16.19
C SER A 567 5.72 -27.78 14.84
N GLY A 568 6.57 -28.23 13.93
CA GLY A 568 6.23 -28.86 12.67
C GLY A 568 5.54 -30.21 12.87
N GLY A 569 5.07 -30.79 11.77
CA GLY A 569 4.40 -32.09 11.79
C GLY A 569 3.06 -32.13 12.53
N THR A 570 2.44 -30.97 12.79
CA THR A 570 1.08 -30.90 13.33
C THR A 570 0.08 -30.57 12.22
N ARG A 571 -1.19 -30.89 12.45
CA ARG A 571 -2.30 -30.52 11.56
C ARG A 571 -2.57 -29.01 11.46
N SER A 572 -1.72 -28.22 12.08
CA SER A 572 -1.83 -26.78 12.21
C SER A 572 -0.52 -26.06 11.92
N SER A 573 0.52 -26.74 11.45
CA SER A 573 1.85 -26.18 11.19
C SER A 573 1.92 -25.42 9.85
N GLY A 574 1.13 -24.37 9.69
CA GLY A 574 1.25 -23.45 8.55
C GLY A 574 -0.04 -22.69 8.23
N VAL A 575 0.00 -22.00 7.07
CA VAL A 575 -1.13 -21.29 6.48
C VAL A 575 -1.31 -21.71 5.04
N VAL A 576 -2.55 -21.85 4.56
CA VAL A 576 -2.85 -22.19 3.16
C VAL A 576 -3.57 -21.04 2.48
N ILE A 577 -3.16 -20.70 1.26
CA ILE A 577 -3.62 -19.54 0.50
C ILE A 577 -4.09 -19.99 -0.87
N GLU A 578 -5.31 -19.61 -1.25
CA GLU A 578 -5.77 -19.69 -2.64
C GLU A 578 -5.09 -18.59 -3.45
N VAL A 579 -4.38 -18.98 -4.51
CA VAL A 579 -3.69 -18.01 -5.38
C VAL A 579 -4.73 -17.15 -6.09
N GLN A 580 -4.64 -15.84 -5.87
CA GLN A 580 -5.51 -14.85 -6.50
C GLN A 580 -5.00 -14.43 -7.89
N ASN A 581 -5.89 -13.86 -8.72
CA ASN A 581 -5.54 -13.34 -10.05
C ASN A 581 -4.46 -12.25 -10.01
N TYR A 582 -4.42 -11.46 -8.93
CA TYR A 582 -3.44 -10.40 -8.73
C TYR A 582 -2.48 -10.79 -7.59
N ALA A 583 -1.17 -10.68 -7.84
CA ALA A 583 -0.12 -10.96 -6.86
C ALA A 583 -0.28 -10.14 -5.58
N ARG A 584 -0.74 -8.88 -5.71
CA ARG A 584 -1.07 -8.03 -4.56
C ARG A 584 -2.09 -8.69 -3.64
N MET A 585 -3.22 -9.17 -4.18
CA MET A 585 -4.26 -9.80 -3.37
C MET A 585 -3.77 -11.12 -2.76
N THR A 586 -3.00 -11.91 -3.52
CA THR A 586 -2.35 -13.12 -2.96
C THR A 586 -1.45 -12.76 -1.77
N GLY A 587 -0.70 -11.65 -1.87
CA GLY A 587 0.16 -11.17 -0.78
C GLY A 587 -0.62 -10.57 0.39
N ASP A 588 -1.77 -9.93 0.15
CA ASP A 588 -2.70 -9.49 1.21
C ASP A 588 -3.23 -10.71 1.99
N ASP A 589 -3.68 -11.76 1.29
CA ASP A 589 -4.12 -13.02 1.89
C ASP A 589 -3.02 -13.72 2.69
N MET A 590 -1.83 -13.84 2.10
CA MET A 590 -0.66 -14.38 2.79
C MET A 590 -0.43 -13.61 4.09
N ALA A 591 -0.38 -12.28 4.04
CA ALA A 591 -0.11 -11.47 5.22
C ALA A 591 -1.21 -11.60 6.28
N HIS A 592 -2.47 -11.69 5.86
CA HIS A 592 -3.64 -11.87 6.72
C HIS A 592 -3.58 -13.20 7.49
N GLU A 593 -3.41 -14.32 6.78
CA GLU A 593 -3.35 -15.64 7.42
C GLU A 593 -2.09 -15.81 8.26
N MET A 594 -0.97 -15.22 7.84
CA MET A 594 0.24 -15.14 8.67
C MET A 594 -0.01 -14.35 9.96
N GLY A 595 -0.90 -13.35 9.93
CA GLY A 595 -1.31 -12.57 11.10
C GLY A 595 -2.09 -13.43 12.07
N HIS A 596 -3.07 -14.18 11.57
CA HIS A 596 -3.77 -15.22 12.33
C HIS A 596 -2.83 -16.22 12.96
N PHE A 597 -1.89 -16.75 12.18
CA PHE A 597 -0.91 -17.71 12.65
C PHE A 597 -0.04 -17.16 13.80
N GLN A 598 0.19 -15.85 13.83
CA GLN A 598 0.90 -15.14 14.90
C GLN A 598 0.00 -14.69 16.06
N GLY A 599 -1.31 -14.92 15.98
CA GLY A 599 -2.26 -14.69 17.07
C GLY A 599 -3.08 -13.41 16.94
N LEU A 600 -3.10 -12.76 15.77
CA LEU A 600 -4.05 -11.70 15.47
C LEU A 600 -5.44 -12.30 15.17
N TYR A 601 -6.48 -11.62 15.61
CA TYR A 601 -7.88 -11.96 15.30
C TYR A 601 -8.42 -10.99 14.27
N HIS A 602 -9.59 -11.29 13.71
CA HIS A 602 -10.25 -10.30 12.86
C HIS A 602 -10.60 -9.06 13.68
N THR A 603 -10.41 -7.88 13.10
CA THR A 603 -10.79 -6.62 13.78
C THR A 603 -12.27 -6.65 14.18
N THR A 604 -13.09 -7.22 13.28
CA THR A 604 -14.49 -7.56 13.50
C THR A 604 -14.76 -8.91 12.86
N GLU A 605 -15.27 -9.87 13.62
CA GLU A 605 -15.70 -11.16 13.09
C GLU A 605 -16.96 -11.03 12.22
N SER A 606 -17.24 -12.07 11.44
CA SER A 606 -18.39 -12.14 10.53
C SER A 606 -19.76 -11.91 11.18
N ASP A 607 -19.87 -12.08 12.50
CA ASP A 607 -21.07 -11.83 13.28
C ASP A 607 -21.35 -10.34 13.55
N GLY A 608 -20.40 -9.45 13.23
CA GLY A 608 -20.47 -8.00 13.46
C GLY A 608 -20.53 -7.60 14.94
N ARG A 609 -20.19 -8.51 15.86
CA ARG A 609 -20.32 -8.33 17.31
C ARG A 609 -19.06 -8.70 18.07
N THR A 610 -18.34 -9.70 17.58
CA THR A 610 -17.11 -10.18 18.16
C THR A 610 -15.97 -9.40 17.51
N GLN A 611 -15.31 -8.52 18.27
CA GLN A 611 -14.23 -7.65 17.80
C GLN A 611 -12.88 -8.21 18.20
N ASP A 612 -11.75 -7.80 17.65
CA ASP A 612 -10.47 -8.16 18.27
C ASP A 612 -10.35 -7.55 19.69
N ARG A 613 -9.17 -7.69 20.31
CA ARG A 613 -8.88 -7.08 21.63
C ARG A 613 -7.79 -6.02 21.50
N LEU A 614 -7.81 -5.28 20.41
CA LEU A 614 -6.89 -4.19 20.09
C LEU A 614 -7.68 -2.88 20.05
N SER A 615 -7.29 -1.90 20.85
CA SER A 615 -8.07 -0.66 21.00
C SER A 615 -7.97 0.30 19.82
N ASP A 616 -7.05 0.05 18.88
CA ASP A 616 -6.76 0.91 17.72
C ASP A 616 -7.27 0.35 16.39
N THR A 617 -8.00 -0.76 16.42
CA THR A 617 -8.65 -1.34 15.25
C THR A 617 -10.14 -0.97 15.22
N PRO A 618 -10.75 -0.89 14.02
CA PRO A 618 -12.14 -0.52 13.89
C PRO A 618 -13.07 -1.65 14.31
N GLU A 619 -14.02 -1.33 15.19
CA GLU A 619 -15.14 -2.21 15.54
C GLU A 619 -16.36 -1.91 14.66
N CYS A 620 -16.75 -2.85 13.81
CA CYS A 620 -17.80 -2.67 12.83
C CYS A 620 -19.07 -3.46 13.20
N SER A 621 -20.24 -2.82 13.14
CA SER A 621 -21.52 -3.54 13.32
C SER A 621 -22.08 -4.13 12.02
N ASP A 622 -21.61 -3.61 10.87
CA ASP A 622 -21.94 -4.08 9.51
C ASP A 622 -20.66 -4.02 8.67
N LEU A 623 -20.16 -5.19 8.29
CA LEU A 623 -18.89 -5.30 7.58
C LEU A 623 -18.93 -4.69 6.17
N TYR A 624 -20.11 -4.64 5.54
CA TYR A 624 -20.29 -4.06 4.20
C TYR A 624 -20.33 -2.53 4.20
N ARG A 625 -20.46 -1.90 5.36
CA ARG A 625 -20.50 -0.45 5.52
C ARG A 625 -19.30 0.10 6.28
N CYS A 626 -18.33 -0.76 6.60
CA CYS A 626 -17.19 -0.39 7.41
C CYS A 626 -15.99 0.04 6.57
N GLN A 627 -16.07 1.23 5.97
CA GLN A 627 -14.99 1.79 5.15
C GLN A 627 -13.64 1.84 5.89
N GLN A 628 -13.65 2.11 7.20
CA GLN A 628 -12.42 2.13 8.00
C GLN A 628 -11.80 0.74 8.16
N GLY A 629 -12.62 -0.32 8.20
CA GLY A 629 -12.16 -1.70 8.24
C GLY A 629 -11.47 -2.13 6.95
N TRP A 630 -11.91 -1.64 5.79
CA TRP A 630 -11.37 -2.05 4.49
C TRP A 630 -9.88 -1.75 4.26
N TYR A 631 -9.30 -0.86 5.06
CA TYR A 631 -7.87 -0.55 5.04
C TYR A 631 -7.04 -1.48 5.95
N GLN A 632 -7.67 -2.14 6.92
CA GLN A 632 -6.98 -2.98 7.90
C GLN A 632 -6.68 -4.37 7.33
N LEU A 633 -5.45 -4.84 7.53
CA LEU A 633 -5.01 -6.16 7.10
C LEU A 633 -5.91 -7.25 7.68
N MET A 634 -6.20 -7.19 8.99
CA MET A 634 -6.97 -8.21 9.70
C MET A 634 -8.49 -8.02 9.60
N PHE A 635 -8.99 -7.18 8.68
CA PHE A 635 -10.42 -7.15 8.41
C PHE A 635 -10.83 -8.42 7.64
N PRO A 636 -11.97 -9.07 7.95
CA PRO A 636 -12.34 -10.39 7.39
C PRO A 636 -12.75 -10.36 5.90
N PHE A 637 -12.53 -9.24 5.23
CA PHE A 637 -12.80 -9.06 3.80
C PHE A 637 -11.55 -8.61 3.08
N LEU A 638 -11.21 -9.34 2.02
CA LEU A 638 -10.25 -8.87 1.03
C LEU A 638 -10.77 -7.60 0.37
N SER A 639 -9.96 -6.55 0.43
CA SER A 639 -10.22 -5.29 -0.26
C SER A 639 -8.97 -4.84 -0.99
N GLY A 640 -9.14 -4.33 -2.20
CA GLY A 640 -8.07 -3.62 -2.92
C GLY A 640 -7.55 -2.38 -2.19
N GLN A 641 -8.18 -1.99 -1.08
CA GLN A 641 -7.80 -0.85 -0.24
C GLN A 641 -6.98 -1.24 1.00
N GLN A 642 -6.81 -2.52 1.31
CA GLN A 642 -6.01 -2.92 2.48
C GLN A 642 -4.60 -2.34 2.36
N ASP A 643 -4.12 -1.71 3.42
CA ASP A 643 -2.79 -1.08 3.45
C ASP A 643 -2.24 -0.88 4.87
N THR A 644 -3.01 -1.20 5.91
CA THR A 644 -2.69 -0.85 7.29
C THR A 644 -2.59 -2.08 8.19
N LEU A 645 -1.51 -2.15 8.95
CA LEU A 645 -1.37 -2.98 10.14
C LEU A 645 -1.31 -2.05 11.36
N SER A 646 -2.34 -2.08 12.22
CA SER A 646 -2.44 -1.13 13.34
C SER A 646 -1.24 -1.22 14.29
N PRO A 647 -0.84 -0.12 14.97
CA PRO A 647 0.24 -0.15 15.96
C PRO A 647 0.11 -1.26 17.02
N ALA A 648 -1.10 -1.55 17.51
CA ALA A 648 -1.31 -2.66 18.44
C ALA A 648 -1.13 -4.02 17.76
N SER A 649 -1.57 -4.17 16.51
CA SER A 649 -1.32 -5.38 15.71
C SER A 649 0.18 -5.59 15.47
N VAL A 650 0.93 -4.52 15.17
CA VAL A 650 2.39 -4.51 15.06
C VAL A 650 3.02 -5.04 16.35
N ALA A 651 2.59 -4.57 17.52
CA ALA A 651 3.12 -5.03 18.80
C ALA A 651 2.91 -6.53 19.03
N VAL A 652 1.77 -7.09 18.60
CA VAL A 652 1.50 -8.53 18.70
C VAL A 652 2.40 -9.35 17.77
N VAL A 653 2.54 -8.97 16.49
CA VAL A 653 3.40 -9.71 15.56
C VAL A 653 4.89 -9.57 15.91
N GLN A 654 5.33 -8.40 16.40
CA GLN A 654 6.68 -8.22 16.93
C GLN A 654 6.92 -9.08 18.17
N GLY A 655 5.87 -9.32 18.96
CA GLY A 655 5.86 -10.29 20.04
C GLY A 655 6.08 -11.74 19.57
N ASN A 656 6.09 -12.02 18.27
CA ASN A 656 6.36 -13.34 17.68
C ASN A 656 7.65 -13.45 16.87
N ALA A 657 8.23 -12.32 16.46
CA ALA A 657 9.52 -12.30 15.78
C ALA A 657 10.68 -12.60 16.76
N THR A 658 11.69 -13.31 16.28
CA THR A 658 12.96 -13.54 17.00
C THR A 658 14.13 -13.04 16.15
N SER A 659 15.33 -12.92 16.71
CA SER A 659 16.54 -13.04 15.89
C SER A 659 16.72 -14.51 15.52
N ASP A 660 17.17 -14.77 14.29
CA ASP A 660 17.76 -16.07 13.93
C ASP A 660 18.78 -16.54 14.99
#